data_AF-A0A9P1GH74-F1
#
_entry.id   AF-A0A9P1GH74-F1
#
_cell.length_a   1.000
_cell.length_b   1.000
_cell.length_c   1.000
_cell.angle_alpha   90.00
_cell.angle_beta   90.00
_cell.angle_gamma   90.00
#
_symmetry.space_group_name_H-M   'P 1'
#
loop_
_entity.id
_entity.type
_entity.pdbx_description
1 polymer ?
#
loop_
_entity_poly.entity_id
_entity_poly.type
_entity_poly.pdbx_seq_one_letter_code
_entity_poly.pdbx_strand_id
1 'polypeptide(L)'
;MPTKHPSAWRLNKGEQQAVERDLATWEASLTGNFSEEEKTRLREDERKRLVRLIQEQKHAQSLQKQSSVGAKNKMKAGPQLSSAHQAAMEPSSVDTTCNSEYYEFLKQDLAVISLALGANLKEMKPTPIAATVQEKSGIQDVYDLNKAKVALESHGTYIASCNLYWLDCWKNPAPGVPLNRLRVQQLADFYFPEDRPNNFFQKLLEVQVDVAALTDQPSGLVVISPLEIIHAIFLKAAEELGKAGVSAASKTAWKNALTAVPVVMTACSEADVWVHALNKRQLVQQEHESLTRTAWQNAAELYHLQALMEKLEGRKLSDPEVVQLLKSKHLMTAQKGSGQSAVDVSNYCEWNFTASKSIVTKLQSDQVISNIVNKQETLKGSDSCFNSLVKLEKLAQRPSCLASRRFIFQLIDDLLCHGVIKDEDLSKKDMIGGSNNPGSIHLYEFKWRCLTYILDIMCVQAKLKDSDRVLLKDHLRDPATTRTNTVDNVSWQGSLTKASLEALTFIHDVVFLKQYDNILRQGIKPHSHPEILNEMETILEAWNRVVNLRENELAEEKAALQALDGKADENEEEEAGAEGQTPDHLLKLARKMPNTLPKHSPQYWRAVANQTVRMYVEFVTEPTNTSGVTTMVEKLQLPSPEVGKTCTLVHIDTSLLGESVGPGSQENLRKVWKPDETLIQKLLGSTLVGLGAQQDKNGKCQCPGEGVLAAVFDPLGVLPKTFMKDSTSQPVWLMFNEESIRSRKKRVKAHSYSQRMEFTLYSDKALSVLLPDKPRAIYSGWSSGDAIGFVTALPATGLWKMARKDKVELLGEKRCVALPEVDPKAIAEHEETVFSTSISPSELYQELVASYCAAAVVDLSPAQGEFCKACLASRTKIVAVCGTESHASRLELVLTDHILGELSREGSTYFRPESVAKEGEESKGGKGKDGAEEKSKKKKIDPDAKAGAKKKIRKTKKNAEEEEAGEDGEEDEEEQEDTSAKPKKKPRKAKKDDEEADGVSSDMW
;
A
#
# COMPACT_ATOMS: atom_id res chain seq x y z
N MET A 1 30.10 -10.44 -24.12
CA MET A 1 31.12 -9.37 -24.09
C MET A 1 30.92 -8.53 -22.83
N PRO A 2 31.97 -7.96 -22.20
CA PRO A 2 31.83 -7.12 -21.01
C PRO A 2 31.39 -5.69 -21.37
N THR A 3 30.37 -5.18 -20.67
CA THR A 3 29.87 -3.80 -20.83
C THR A 3 30.80 -2.80 -20.14
N LYS A 4 31.67 -2.12 -20.89
CA LYS A 4 32.75 -1.24 -20.41
C LYS A 4 32.33 0.10 -19.78
N HIS A 5 31.08 0.27 -19.34
CA HIS A 5 30.59 1.54 -18.79
C HIS A 5 30.10 1.42 -17.34
N PRO A 6 30.69 2.17 -16.39
CA PRO A 6 30.17 2.29 -15.03
C PRO A 6 28.76 2.89 -15.01
N SER A 7 27.97 2.53 -13.99
CA SER A 7 26.65 3.12 -13.73
C SER A 7 26.71 4.65 -13.64
N ALA A 8 25.83 5.35 -14.36
CA ALA A 8 25.84 6.81 -14.50
C ALA A 8 25.95 7.59 -13.16
N TRP A 9 25.34 7.04 -12.10
CA TRP A 9 25.26 7.65 -10.76
C TRP A 9 26.54 7.56 -9.92
N ARG A 10 27.47 6.64 -10.23
CA ARG A 10 28.73 6.52 -9.49
C ARG A 10 29.77 7.50 -10.03
N LEU A 11 30.54 8.12 -9.12
CA LEU A 11 31.69 8.93 -9.50
C LEU A 11 32.84 8.02 -9.98
N ASN A 12 33.41 8.34 -11.14
CA ASN A 12 34.60 7.68 -11.67
C ASN A 12 35.88 8.16 -10.95
N LYS A 13 37.03 7.49 -11.13
CA LYS A 13 38.26 7.82 -10.39
C LYS A 13 38.75 9.27 -10.60
N GLY A 14 38.59 9.83 -11.80
CA GLY A 14 38.92 11.23 -12.09
C GLY A 14 37.91 12.22 -11.49
N GLU A 15 36.62 11.87 -11.46
CA GLU A 15 35.59 12.67 -10.79
C GLU A 15 35.80 12.68 -9.26
N GLN A 16 36.20 11.56 -8.66
CA GLN A 16 36.60 11.49 -7.25
C GLN A 16 37.83 12.36 -6.96
N GLN A 17 38.83 12.35 -7.85
CA GLN A 17 40.01 13.22 -7.76
C GLN A 17 39.70 14.71 -7.98
N ALA A 18 38.59 15.05 -8.66
CA ALA A 18 38.09 16.42 -8.72
C ALA A 18 37.50 16.84 -7.37
N VAL A 19 36.58 16.04 -6.79
CA VAL A 19 35.99 16.31 -5.46
C VAL A 19 37.07 16.57 -4.40
N GLU A 20 38.08 15.71 -4.29
CA GLU A 20 39.12 15.90 -3.26
C GLU A 20 40.04 17.12 -3.53
N ARG A 21 40.23 17.53 -4.79
CA ARG A 21 41.00 18.74 -5.14
C ARG A 21 40.21 20.01 -4.83
N ASP A 22 38.94 20.02 -5.20
CA ASP A 22 38.06 21.17 -5.01
C ASP A 22 37.76 21.34 -3.51
N LEU A 23 37.62 20.23 -2.77
CA LEU A 23 37.54 20.20 -1.31
C LEU A 23 38.80 20.77 -0.64
N ALA A 24 40.00 20.34 -1.06
CA ALA A 24 41.25 20.89 -0.53
C ALA A 24 41.43 22.40 -0.85
N THR A 25 40.89 22.85 -1.98
CA THR A 25 40.87 24.28 -2.36
C THR A 25 39.91 25.08 -1.47
N TRP A 26 38.75 24.51 -1.15
CA TRP A 26 37.81 25.07 -0.19
C TRP A 26 38.37 25.09 1.24
N GLU A 27 39.07 24.04 1.68
CA GLU A 27 39.74 24.01 3.00
C GLU A 27 40.79 25.10 3.13
N ALA A 28 41.58 25.35 2.07
CA ALA A 28 42.53 26.46 2.01
C ALA A 28 41.87 27.86 2.01
N SER A 29 40.55 27.95 1.84
CA SER A 29 39.78 29.20 1.90
C SER A 29 39.12 29.48 3.25
N LEU A 30 39.15 28.54 4.21
CA LEU A 30 38.59 28.74 5.55
C LEU A 30 39.50 29.64 6.41
N THR A 31 39.09 30.89 6.58
CA THR A 31 39.83 31.92 7.35
C THR A 31 39.34 32.09 8.80
N GLY A 32 38.68 31.07 9.37
CA GLY A 32 38.10 31.11 10.72
C GLY A 32 38.71 30.09 11.70
N ASN A 33 38.79 30.47 12.98
CA ASN A 33 39.17 29.59 14.08
C ASN A 33 38.02 28.65 14.49
N PHE A 34 37.66 27.73 13.60
CA PHE A 34 36.69 26.66 13.86
C PHE A 34 37.31 25.56 14.75
N SER A 35 36.48 24.84 15.51
CA SER A 35 36.90 23.62 16.22
C SER A 35 37.16 22.46 15.24
N GLU A 36 37.94 21.45 15.62
CA GLU A 36 38.21 20.30 14.74
C GLU A 36 36.94 19.50 14.38
N GLU A 37 35.97 19.41 15.30
CA GLU A 37 34.65 18.82 15.01
C GLU A 37 33.86 19.64 13.97
N GLU A 38 33.90 20.97 14.08
CA GLU A 38 33.21 21.86 13.14
C GLU A 38 33.89 21.89 11.77
N LYS A 39 35.23 21.89 11.71
CA LYS A 39 35.98 21.67 10.46
C LYS A 39 35.59 20.35 9.80
N THR A 40 35.52 19.28 10.58
CA THR A 40 35.14 17.94 10.09
C THR A 40 33.72 17.94 9.51
N ARG A 41 32.75 18.53 10.22
CA ARG A 41 31.37 18.68 9.74
C ARG A 41 31.30 19.48 8.44
N LEU A 42 31.93 20.66 8.40
CA LEU A 42 31.93 21.53 7.23
C LEU A 42 32.61 20.87 6.03
N ARG A 43 33.73 20.14 6.24
CA ARG A 43 34.42 19.34 5.21
C ARG A 43 33.50 18.26 4.63
N GLU A 44 32.75 17.56 5.47
CA GLU A 44 31.83 16.52 4.99
C GLU A 44 30.66 17.11 4.19
N ASP A 45 30.13 18.26 4.61
CA ASP A 45 29.01 18.93 3.94
C ASP A 45 29.40 19.57 2.60
N GLU A 46 30.57 20.21 2.50
CA GLU A 46 31.08 20.66 1.20
C GLU A 46 31.41 19.48 0.27
N ARG A 47 31.94 18.37 0.82
CA ARG A 47 32.15 17.14 0.04
C ARG A 47 30.84 16.58 -0.53
N LYS A 48 29.74 16.59 0.25
CA LYS A 48 28.40 16.23 -0.24
C LYS A 48 27.92 17.18 -1.35
N ARG A 49 28.16 18.49 -1.22
CA ARG A 49 27.81 19.51 -2.21
C ARG A 49 28.56 19.30 -3.53
N LEU A 50 29.88 19.10 -3.49
CA LEU A 50 30.72 18.84 -4.66
C LEU A 50 30.30 17.56 -5.41
N VAL A 51 29.98 16.49 -4.68
CA VAL A 51 29.46 15.24 -5.27
C VAL A 51 28.16 15.48 -6.04
N ARG A 52 27.20 16.23 -5.47
CA ARG A 52 25.94 16.59 -6.16
C ARG A 52 26.19 17.40 -7.42
N LEU A 53 27.06 18.41 -7.36
CA LEU A 53 27.35 19.32 -8.48
C LEU A 53 27.91 18.54 -9.70
N ILE A 54 28.78 17.55 -9.48
CA ILE A 54 29.27 16.66 -10.55
C ILE A 54 28.15 15.74 -11.07
N GLN A 55 27.28 15.22 -10.20
CA GLN A 55 26.14 14.39 -10.62
C GLN A 55 25.11 15.20 -11.46
N GLU A 56 24.83 16.45 -11.10
CA GLU A 56 23.98 17.37 -11.86
C GLU A 56 24.57 17.67 -13.24
N GLN A 57 25.88 17.94 -13.34
CA GLN A 57 26.57 18.10 -14.63
C GLN A 57 26.47 16.84 -15.50
N LYS A 58 26.64 15.64 -14.91
CA LYS A 58 26.49 14.36 -15.64
C LYS A 58 25.06 14.14 -16.11
N HIS A 59 24.06 14.55 -15.34
CA HIS A 59 22.65 14.51 -15.73
C HIS A 59 22.37 15.45 -16.90
N ALA A 60 22.82 16.71 -16.83
CA ALA A 60 22.68 17.69 -17.92
C ALA A 60 23.35 17.23 -19.22
N GLN A 61 24.57 16.67 -19.14
CA GLN A 61 25.26 16.08 -20.31
C GLN A 61 24.53 14.84 -20.87
N SER A 62 23.82 14.09 -20.02
CA SER A 62 22.99 12.95 -20.47
C SER A 62 21.77 13.44 -21.27
N LEU A 63 21.07 14.47 -20.77
CA LEU A 63 19.94 15.10 -21.47
C LEU A 63 20.35 15.69 -22.82
N GLN A 64 21.50 16.39 -22.89
CA GLN A 64 22.04 16.89 -24.18
C GLN A 64 22.40 15.77 -25.17
N LYS A 65 22.83 14.59 -24.68
CA LYS A 65 23.08 13.41 -25.53
C LYS A 65 21.77 12.76 -26.00
N GLN A 66 20.72 12.76 -25.18
CA GLN A 66 19.40 12.26 -25.57
C GLN A 66 18.74 13.15 -26.63
N SER A 67 18.74 14.47 -26.46
CA SER A 67 18.16 15.40 -27.44
C SER A 67 18.87 15.37 -28.79
N SER A 68 20.21 15.31 -28.80
CA SER A 68 21.01 15.24 -30.03
C SER A 68 20.94 13.88 -30.75
N VAL A 69 20.56 12.80 -30.07
CA VAL A 69 20.22 11.51 -30.71
C VAL A 69 18.79 11.53 -31.28
N GLY A 70 17.83 12.09 -30.53
CA GLY A 70 16.44 12.23 -31.00
C GLY A 70 16.33 13.01 -32.32
N ALA A 71 17.10 14.09 -32.47
CA ALA A 71 17.17 14.87 -33.70
C ALA A 71 17.65 14.05 -34.92
N LYS A 72 18.58 13.11 -34.74
CA LYS A 72 19.17 12.32 -35.85
C LYS A 72 18.28 11.19 -36.34
N ASN A 73 17.45 10.61 -35.48
CA ASN A 73 16.54 9.53 -35.87
C ASN A 73 15.32 10.02 -36.68
N LYS A 74 14.96 11.31 -36.59
CA LYS A 74 13.78 11.87 -37.28
C LYS A 74 13.96 12.06 -38.80
N MET A 75 15.16 11.87 -39.35
CA MET A 75 15.46 12.09 -40.79
C MET A 75 15.55 10.80 -41.63
N LYS A 76 15.03 9.65 -41.16
CA LYS A 76 15.28 8.35 -41.80
C LYS A 76 14.11 7.37 -41.96
N ALA A 77 12.87 7.83 -41.77
CA ALA A 77 11.66 7.06 -42.07
C ALA A 77 11.05 7.50 -43.42
N GLY A 78 10.99 6.58 -44.39
CA GLY A 78 10.20 6.76 -45.62
C GLY A 78 8.75 6.29 -45.42
N PRO A 79 7.82 6.67 -46.32
CA PRO A 79 6.41 6.36 -46.15
C PRO A 79 6.08 4.90 -46.49
N GLN A 80 5.25 4.26 -45.67
CA GLN A 80 4.63 2.97 -45.98
C GLN A 80 3.16 3.00 -45.52
N LEU A 81 2.25 2.50 -46.35
CA LEU A 81 0.81 2.63 -46.13
C LEU A 81 0.28 1.60 -45.14
N SER A 82 -0.60 2.02 -44.24
CA SER A 82 -1.61 1.13 -43.64
C SER A 82 -2.88 1.91 -43.23
N SER A 83 -4.04 1.36 -43.60
CA SER A 83 -5.41 1.61 -43.13
C SER A 83 -5.68 2.83 -42.21
N ALA A 84 -6.40 3.82 -42.74
CA ALA A 84 -7.14 4.78 -41.90
C ALA A 84 -8.51 4.20 -41.50
N HIS A 85 -8.86 4.19 -40.21
CA HIS A 85 -10.24 4.30 -39.68
C HIS A 85 -10.27 4.36 -38.13
N GLN A 86 -9.82 5.49 -37.55
CA GLN A 86 -10.23 5.97 -36.21
C GLN A 86 -9.70 7.40 -36.04
N ALA A 87 -10.60 8.37 -35.85
CA ALA A 87 -10.27 9.80 -35.78
C ALA A 87 -11.16 10.52 -34.75
N ALA A 88 -11.13 10.06 -33.50
CA ALA A 88 -11.55 10.88 -32.37
C ALA A 88 -10.53 12.02 -32.15
N MET A 89 -10.90 13.06 -31.39
CA MET A 89 -9.95 14.10 -30.97
C MET A 89 -9.02 13.55 -29.88
N GLU A 90 -7.96 12.87 -30.28
CA GLU A 90 -6.89 12.48 -29.35
C GLU A 90 -6.23 13.71 -28.71
N PRO A 91 -5.82 13.64 -27.43
CA PRO A 91 -5.22 14.77 -26.74
C PRO A 91 -3.84 15.11 -27.32
N SER A 92 -3.54 16.41 -27.43
CA SER A 92 -2.19 16.88 -27.71
C SER A 92 -1.23 16.46 -26.58
N SER A 93 0.04 16.20 -26.92
CA SER A 93 1.00 15.52 -26.02
C SER A 93 1.56 16.42 -24.91
N VAL A 94 0.69 16.85 -23.98
CA VAL A 94 1.00 17.82 -22.92
C VAL A 94 1.06 17.14 -21.55
N ASP A 95 2.18 17.29 -20.84
CA ASP A 95 2.39 16.79 -19.47
C ASP A 95 1.39 17.37 -18.46
N THR A 96 0.23 16.72 -18.31
CA THR A 96 -0.91 17.19 -17.49
C THR A 96 -1.38 16.15 -16.48
N THR A 97 -0.45 15.61 -15.70
CA THR A 97 -0.74 14.70 -14.56
C THR A 97 -1.69 15.28 -13.52
N CYS A 98 -1.84 16.61 -13.46
CA CYS A 98 -2.76 17.32 -12.55
C CYS A 98 -4.24 17.24 -12.98
N ASN A 99 -4.53 16.99 -14.26
CA ASN A 99 -5.88 17.06 -14.84
C ASN A 99 -6.31 15.77 -15.56
N SER A 100 -5.60 14.66 -15.36
CA SER A 100 -5.87 13.37 -16.04
C SER A 100 -7.28 12.85 -15.77
N GLU A 101 -7.68 12.72 -14.50
CA GLU A 101 -9.03 12.25 -14.11
C GLU A 101 -10.13 13.15 -14.66
N TYR A 102 -9.91 14.48 -14.63
CA TYR A 102 -10.82 15.45 -15.20
C TYR A 102 -11.01 15.26 -16.72
N TYR A 103 -9.92 15.01 -17.45
CA TYR A 103 -9.97 14.79 -18.89
C TYR A 103 -10.60 13.44 -19.29
N GLU A 104 -10.64 12.43 -18.42
CA GLU A 104 -11.43 11.22 -18.69
C GLU A 104 -12.95 11.51 -18.70
N PHE A 105 -13.46 12.41 -17.84
CA PHE A 105 -14.85 12.85 -17.95
C PHE A 105 -15.12 13.60 -19.26
N LEU A 106 -14.21 14.49 -19.69
CA LEU A 106 -14.36 15.20 -20.97
C LEU A 106 -14.33 14.24 -22.18
N LYS A 107 -13.52 13.18 -22.13
CA LYS A 107 -13.55 12.10 -23.15
C LYS A 107 -14.90 11.37 -23.18
N GLN A 108 -15.49 11.12 -22.02
CA GLN A 108 -16.81 10.49 -21.92
C GLN A 108 -17.89 11.38 -22.54
N ASP A 109 -17.90 12.68 -22.25
CA ASP A 109 -18.83 13.65 -22.86
C ASP A 109 -18.72 13.63 -24.41
N LEU A 110 -17.49 13.78 -24.92
CA LEU A 110 -17.22 13.80 -26.35
C LEU A 110 -17.57 12.47 -27.04
N ALA A 111 -17.42 11.34 -26.35
CA ALA A 111 -17.86 10.04 -26.85
C ALA A 111 -19.38 9.93 -26.96
N VAL A 112 -20.15 10.43 -25.98
CA VAL A 112 -21.62 10.47 -26.02
C VAL A 112 -22.11 11.35 -27.17
N ILE A 113 -21.55 12.55 -27.34
CA ILE A 113 -21.93 13.46 -28.43
C ILE A 113 -21.61 12.83 -29.81
N SER A 114 -20.42 12.22 -29.95
CA SER A 114 -19.98 11.54 -31.17
C SER A 114 -20.89 10.36 -31.53
N LEU A 115 -21.28 9.54 -30.54
CA LEU A 115 -22.25 8.45 -30.72
C LEU A 115 -23.64 8.97 -31.13
N ALA A 116 -24.07 10.11 -30.58
CA ALA A 116 -25.41 10.64 -30.82
C ALA A 116 -25.56 11.40 -32.15
N LEU A 117 -24.52 12.09 -32.61
CA LEU A 117 -24.55 12.99 -33.79
C LEU A 117 -23.67 12.53 -34.98
N GLY A 118 -22.77 11.57 -34.77
CA GLY A 118 -21.80 11.06 -35.74
C GLY A 118 -20.39 11.64 -35.57
N ALA A 119 -19.36 10.89 -35.99
CA ALA A 119 -17.96 11.25 -35.78
C ALA A 119 -17.48 12.50 -36.57
N ASN A 120 -18.10 12.80 -37.71
CA ASN A 120 -17.65 13.83 -38.65
C ASN A 120 -17.93 15.28 -38.20
N LEU A 121 -18.26 15.53 -36.93
CA LEU A 121 -18.54 16.88 -36.40
C LEU A 121 -17.39 17.87 -36.66
N LYS A 122 -16.13 17.42 -36.60
CA LYS A 122 -14.95 18.25 -36.87
C LYS A 122 -14.86 18.74 -38.34
N GLU A 123 -15.38 17.95 -39.27
CA GLU A 123 -15.35 18.25 -40.71
C GLU A 123 -16.48 19.21 -41.14
N MET A 124 -17.50 19.38 -40.29
CA MET A 124 -18.62 20.26 -40.58
C MET A 124 -18.18 21.72 -40.70
N LYS A 125 -18.66 22.39 -41.75
CA LYS A 125 -18.58 23.84 -41.86
C LYS A 125 -19.47 24.50 -40.81
N PRO A 126 -19.05 25.65 -40.23
CA PRO A 126 -19.90 26.40 -39.33
C PRO A 126 -21.20 26.88 -39.99
N THR A 127 -22.23 26.99 -39.19
CA THR A 127 -23.59 27.38 -39.56
C THR A 127 -23.89 28.80 -39.08
N PRO A 128 -24.65 29.62 -39.82
CA PRO A 128 -25.00 30.96 -39.37
C PRO A 128 -25.67 30.96 -37.99
N ILE A 129 -25.35 31.97 -37.18
CA ILE A 129 -26.10 32.27 -35.95
C ILE A 129 -27.54 32.60 -36.35
N ALA A 130 -28.49 31.86 -35.79
CA ALA A 130 -29.81 31.67 -36.40
C ALA A 130 -30.65 32.97 -36.48
N ALA A 131 -31.07 33.33 -37.69
CA ALA A 131 -31.89 34.52 -37.98
C ALA A 131 -33.35 34.44 -37.47
N THR A 132 -33.68 33.45 -36.62
CA THR A 132 -35.03 33.23 -36.07
C THR A 132 -35.31 34.02 -34.79
N VAL A 133 -34.30 34.64 -34.17
CA VAL A 133 -34.49 35.61 -33.10
C VAL A 133 -34.72 36.99 -33.74
N GLN A 134 -35.80 37.69 -33.37
CA GLN A 134 -36.14 38.99 -33.97
C GLN A 134 -35.24 40.15 -33.50
N GLU A 135 -34.29 39.87 -32.60
CA GLU A 135 -33.31 40.81 -32.07
C GLU A 135 -32.02 40.80 -32.91
N LYS A 136 -31.48 41.99 -33.19
CA LYS A 136 -30.32 42.17 -34.07
C LYS A 136 -29.01 41.82 -33.36
N SER A 137 -28.72 40.54 -33.17
CA SER A 137 -27.36 40.12 -32.82
C SER A 137 -26.40 40.54 -33.94
N GLY A 138 -25.46 41.44 -33.65
CA GLY A 138 -24.54 42.04 -34.63
C GLY A 138 -23.49 41.10 -35.23
N ILE A 139 -23.62 39.78 -35.01
CA ILE A 139 -22.69 38.74 -35.40
C ILE A 139 -23.50 37.69 -36.15
N GLN A 140 -23.51 37.79 -37.48
CA GLN A 140 -24.31 36.95 -38.38
C GLN A 140 -23.45 36.21 -39.41
N ASP A 141 -22.22 36.70 -39.65
CA ASP A 141 -21.29 36.09 -40.59
C ASP A 141 -20.72 34.77 -40.06
N VAL A 142 -20.69 33.78 -40.95
CA VAL A 142 -19.95 32.52 -40.81
C VAL A 142 -18.46 32.78 -41.09
N TYR A 143 -17.57 32.00 -40.47
CA TYR A 143 -16.13 32.06 -40.74
C TYR A 143 -15.80 32.04 -42.26
N ASP A 144 -15.06 33.05 -42.72
CA ASP A 144 -14.47 33.12 -44.06
C ASP A 144 -12.98 33.50 -43.95
N LEU A 145 -12.11 32.76 -44.63
CA LEU A 145 -10.65 32.92 -44.54
C LEU A 145 -10.16 34.29 -45.00
N ASN A 146 -10.80 34.89 -46.00
CA ASN A 146 -10.39 36.16 -46.59
C ASN A 146 -10.82 37.33 -45.69
N LYS A 147 -12.07 37.31 -45.21
CA LYS A 147 -12.56 38.24 -44.17
C LYS A 147 -11.71 38.14 -42.91
N ALA A 148 -11.36 36.92 -42.48
CA ALA A 148 -10.52 36.68 -41.32
C ALA A 148 -9.14 37.35 -41.47
N LYS A 149 -8.41 37.07 -42.56
CA LYS A 149 -7.08 37.66 -42.79
C LYS A 149 -7.12 39.18 -42.85
N VAL A 150 -8.04 39.77 -43.64
CA VAL A 150 -8.18 41.23 -43.73
C VAL A 150 -8.52 41.87 -42.38
N ALA A 151 -9.41 41.29 -41.59
CA ALA A 151 -9.78 41.82 -40.27
C ALA A 151 -8.65 41.67 -39.23
N LEU A 152 -7.96 40.52 -39.20
CA LEU A 152 -6.84 40.29 -38.30
C LEU A 152 -5.63 41.19 -38.63
N GLU A 153 -5.35 41.42 -39.91
CA GLU A 153 -4.31 42.36 -40.35
C GLU A 153 -4.68 43.83 -40.06
N SER A 154 -5.96 44.21 -40.20
CA SER A 154 -6.41 45.60 -40.02
C SER A 154 -6.72 45.99 -38.57
N HIS A 155 -7.15 45.04 -37.75
CA HIS A 155 -7.75 45.29 -36.43
C HIS A 155 -7.25 44.33 -35.32
N GLY A 156 -6.35 43.40 -35.63
CA GLY A 156 -5.85 42.37 -34.70
C GLY A 156 -6.91 41.35 -34.25
N THR A 157 -8.15 41.50 -34.71
CA THR A 157 -9.32 40.72 -34.26
C THR A 157 -10.29 40.44 -35.40
N TYR A 158 -10.94 39.28 -35.36
CA TYR A 158 -12.02 38.90 -36.28
C TYR A 158 -13.11 38.17 -35.50
N ILE A 159 -14.38 38.44 -35.83
CA ILE A 159 -15.54 37.89 -35.10
C ILE A 159 -16.46 37.18 -36.09
N ALA A 160 -16.73 35.89 -35.86
CA ALA A 160 -17.54 35.06 -36.74
C ALA A 160 -18.13 33.86 -36.00
N SER A 161 -19.14 33.24 -36.62
CA SER A 161 -19.63 31.93 -36.19
C SER A 161 -18.69 30.80 -36.63
N CYS A 162 -18.32 29.92 -35.69
CA CYS A 162 -17.33 28.86 -35.84
C CYS A 162 -17.84 27.52 -35.28
N ASN A 163 -17.19 26.42 -35.72
CA ASN A 163 -17.44 25.09 -35.21
C ASN A 163 -16.64 24.84 -33.92
N LEU A 164 -17.27 24.37 -32.85
CA LEU A 164 -16.62 24.15 -31.55
C LEU A 164 -15.49 23.10 -31.63
N TYR A 165 -15.61 22.12 -32.54
CA TYR A 165 -14.60 21.07 -32.78
C TYR A 165 -13.34 21.57 -33.50
N TRP A 166 -13.27 22.86 -33.83
CA TRP A 166 -12.06 23.52 -34.33
C TRP A 166 -11.15 24.02 -33.20
N LEU A 167 -11.65 24.14 -31.97
CA LEU A 167 -10.91 24.61 -30.80
C LEU A 167 -10.16 23.45 -30.12
N ASP A 168 -8.98 23.71 -29.57
CA ASP A 168 -8.23 22.74 -28.75
C ASP A 168 -8.71 22.81 -27.29
N CYS A 169 -9.67 21.96 -26.94
CA CYS A 169 -10.17 21.81 -25.56
C CYS A 169 -9.20 21.11 -24.60
N TRP A 170 -8.10 20.52 -25.09
CA TRP A 170 -7.09 19.86 -24.25
C TRP A 170 -5.97 20.82 -23.83
N LYS A 171 -5.67 21.82 -24.67
CA LYS A 171 -4.59 22.81 -24.47
C LYS A 171 -5.00 23.94 -23.52
N ASN A 172 -5.05 23.62 -22.24
CA ASN A 172 -5.20 24.58 -21.14
C ASN A 172 -4.01 25.57 -21.07
N PRO A 173 -4.21 26.89 -21.17
CA PRO A 173 -3.14 27.90 -21.01
C PRO A 173 -2.47 27.90 -19.63
N ALA A 174 -3.13 27.35 -18.61
CA ALA A 174 -2.62 27.19 -17.24
C ALA A 174 -2.68 25.71 -16.81
N PRO A 175 -1.86 24.82 -17.43
CA PRO A 175 -2.06 23.36 -17.39
C PRO A 175 -1.85 22.71 -16.02
N GLY A 176 -1.10 23.37 -15.12
CA GLY A 176 -0.89 22.93 -13.74
C GLY A 176 -1.99 23.33 -12.75
N VAL A 177 -3.03 24.07 -13.19
CA VAL A 177 -4.17 24.44 -12.34
C VAL A 177 -5.23 23.33 -12.39
N PRO A 178 -5.70 22.79 -11.25
CA PRO A 178 -6.75 21.79 -11.21
C PRO A 178 -8.08 22.31 -11.79
N LEU A 179 -8.69 21.56 -12.70
CA LEU A 179 -10.04 21.76 -13.20
C LEU A 179 -11.04 20.97 -12.35
N ASN A 180 -12.26 21.51 -12.18
CA ASN A 180 -13.29 20.93 -11.31
C ASN A 180 -14.57 20.62 -12.11
N ARG A 181 -15.04 19.37 -12.06
CA ARG A 181 -16.22 18.92 -12.82
C ARG A 181 -17.51 19.59 -12.36
N LEU A 182 -17.75 19.73 -11.05
CA LEU A 182 -18.98 20.34 -10.53
C LEU A 182 -19.06 21.84 -10.88
N ARG A 183 -17.92 22.54 -10.94
CA ARG A 183 -17.89 23.95 -11.37
C ARG A 183 -18.20 24.10 -12.87
N VAL A 184 -17.95 23.06 -13.67
CA VAL A 184 -18.39 23.00 -15.08
C VAL A 184 -19.86 22.59 -15.20
N GLN A 185 -20.39 21.77 -14.30
CA GLN A 185 -21.84 21.51 -14.17
C GLN A 185 -22.61 22.80 -13.89
N GLN A 186 -22.20 23.55 -12.86
CA GLN A 186 -22.79 24.86 -12.51
C GLN A 186 -22.80 25.83 -13.71
N LEU A 187 -21.77 25.80 -14.56
CA LEU A 187 -21.72 26.60 -15.78
C LEU A 187 -22.60 26.05 -16.91
N ALA A 188 -22.73 24.74 -17.03
CA ALA A 188 -23.67 24.11 -17.97
C ALA A 188 -25.11 24.49 -17.61
N ASP A 189 -25.47 24.45 -16.33
CA ASP A 189 -26.81 24.81 -15.86
C ASP A 189 -27.07 26.32 -15.94
N PHE A 190 -26.07 27.16 -15.69
CA PHE A 190 -26.16 28.61 -15.87
C PHE A 190 -26.31 29.04 -17.35
N TYR A 191 -25.58 28.42 -18.27
CA TYR A 191 -25.67 28.74 -19.71
C TYR A 191 -26.84 28.05 -20.42
N PHE A 192 -27.32 26.93 -19.88
CA PHE A 192 -28.40 26.10 -20.43
C PHE A 192 -29.34 25.64 -19.30
N PRO A 193 -30.13 26.55 -18.71
CA PRO A 193 -31.16 26.20 -17.72
C PRO A 193 -32.33 25.46 -18.40
N GLU A 194 -33.06 24.65 -17.63
CA GLU A 194 -34.07 23.71 -18.17
C GLU A 194 -35.29 24.39 -18.83
N ASP A 195 -35.52 25.67 -18.55
CA ASP A 195 -36.60 26.48 -19.12
C ASP A 195 -36.23 27.14 -20.46
N ARG A 196 -34.95 27.14 -20.85
CA ARG A 196 -34.46 27.79 -22.08
C ARG A 196 -34.91 27.01 -23.32
N PRO A 197 -35.70 27.60 -24.25
CA PRO A 197 -36.30 26.88 -25.36
C PRO A 197 -35.33 26.57 -26.53
N ASN A 198 -34.05 26.93 -26.41
CA ASN A 198 -33.07 26.80 -27.46
C ASN A 198 -31.63 26.68 -26.94
N ASN A 199 -30.89 25.71 -27.48
CA ASN A 199 -29.57 25.31 -27.01
C ASN A 199 -28.46 26.24 -27.54
N PHE A 200 -28.76 27.53 -27.75
CA PHE A 200 -27.89 28.49 -28.42
C PHE A 200 -26.95 29.22 -27.43
N PHE A 201 -25.66 29.13 -27.69
CA PHE A 201 -24.63 29.75 -26.85
C PHE A 201 -24.37 31.21 -27.25
N GLN A 202 -24.64 32.14 -26.34
CA GLN A 202 -24.67 33.59 -26.62
C GLN A 202 -23.37 34.35 -26.29
N LYS A 203 -22.40 33.75 -25.57
CA LYS A 203 -21.14 34.42 -25.17
C LYS A 203 -20.06 34.26 -26.23
N LEU A 204 -19.24 35.28 -26.40
CA LEU A 204 -18.10 35.27 -27.32
C LEU A 204 -16.91 34.47 -26.75
N LEU A 205 -16.60 33.32 -27.35
CA LEU A 205 -15.38 32.58 -27.04
C LEU A 205 -14.19 33.21 -27.75
N GLU A 206 -13.19 33.64 -26.99
CA GLU A 206 -11.94 34.18 -27.54
C GLU A 206 -10.88 33.07 -27.73
N VAL A 207 -10.22 33.08 -28.88
CA VAL A 207 -9.16 32.13 -29.29
C VAL A 207 -7.98 32.86 -29.93
N GLN A 208 -6.77 32.32 -29.77
CA GLN A 208 -5.59 32.80 -30.48
C GLN A 208 -5.55 32.23 -31.90
N VAL A 209 -5.07 33.05 -32.85
CA VAL A 209 -4.77 32.65 -34.22
C VAL A 209 -3.39 33.16 -34.65
N ASP A 210 -2.66 32.32 -35.38
CA ASP A 210 -1.60 32.76 -36.27
C ASP A 210 -2.21 33.00 -37.66
N VAL A 211 -2.18 34.25 -38.11
CA VAL A 211 -2.76 34.70 -39.39
C VAL A 211 -2.13 33.97 -40.59
N ALA A 212 -0.85 33.60 -40.48
CA ALA A 212 -0.15 32.84 -41.53
C ALA A 212 -0.59 31.37 -41.60
N ALA A 213 -1.02 30.80 -40.48
CA ALA A 213 -1.46 29.40 -40.37
C ALA A 213 -2.96 29.19 -40.67
N LEU A 214 -3.75 30.25 -40.85
CA LEU A 214 -5.20 30.14 -41.11
C LEU A 214 -5.52 29.53 -42.49
N THR A 215 -6.51 28.63 -42.48
CA THR A 215 -7.08 27.87 -43.61
C THR A 215 -8.61 27.99 -43.62
N ASP A 216 -9.29 27.49 -44.65
CA ASP A 216 -10.77 27.52 -44.73
C ASP A 216 -11.48 26.62 -43.70
N GLN A 217 -10.72 25.76 -43.02
CA GLN A 217 -11.15 24.92 -41.89
C GLN A 217 -10.02 24.91 -40.85
N PRO A 218 -9.87 25.99 -40.04
CA PRO A 218 -8.86 26.03 -39.00
C PRO A 218 -9.15 24.95 -37.96
N SER A 219 -8.12 24.36 -37.35
CA SER A 219 -8.32 23.41 -36.25
C SER A 219 -7.14 23.40 -35.29
N GLY A 220 -7.40 23.07 -34.01
CA GLY A 220 -6.43 23.24 -32.94
C GLY A 220 -6.31 24.68 -32.45
N LEU A 221 -7.37 25.50 -32.63
CA LEU A 221 -7.39 26.90 -32.21
C LEU A 221 -7.23 26.99 -30.69
N VAL A 222 -6.20 27.70 -30.24
CA VAL A 222 -5.83 27.75 -28.82
C VAL A 222 -6.77 28.69 -28.09
N VAL A 223 -7.43 28.19 -27.04
CA VAL A 223 -8.48 28.94 -26.35
C VAL A 223 -7.88 29.99 -25.40
N ILE A 224 -8.29 31.26 -25.56
CA ILE A 224 -7.96 32.37 -24.65
C ILE A 224 -9.00 32.45 -23.52
N SER A 225 -10.27 32.15 -23.81
CA SER A 225 -11.33 32.13 -22.80
C SER A 225 -11.19 30.94 -21.83
N PRO A 226 -11.78 31.00 -20.61
CA PRO A 226 -11.77 29.88 -19.67
C PRO A 226 -12.32 28.59 -20.29
N LEU A 227 -11.52 27.52 -20.33
CA LEU A 227 -11.91 26.21 -20.88
C LEU A 227 -13.15 25.63 -20.22
N GLU A 228 -13.38 25.96 -18.95
CA GLU A 228 -14.57 25.58 -18.19
C GLU A 228 -15.88 25.95 -18.93
N ILE A 229 -15.88 27.00 -19.74
CA ILE A 229 -17.03 27.41 -20.58
C ILE A 229 -17.24 26.43 -21.74
N ILE A 230 -16.19 26.01 -22.43
CA ILE A 230 -16.28 25.05 -23.55
C ILE A 230 -16.70 23.68 -23.03
N HIS A 231 -16.14 23.27 -21.89
CA HIS A 231 -16.47 21.99 -21.27
C HIS A 231 -17.90 21.98 -20.73
N ALA A 232 -18.47 23.14 -20.37
CA ALA A 232 -19.88 23.26 -20.00
C ALA A 232 -20.83 23.03 -21.20
N ILE A 233 -20.45 23.51 -22.39
CA ILE A 233 -21.19 23.25 -23.64
C ILE A 233 -21.15 21.75 -23.98
N PHE A 234 -19.99 21.11 -23.90
CA PHE A 234 -19.86 19.66 -24.13
C PHE A 234 -20.61 18.83 -23.07
N LEU A 235 -20.55 19.22 -21.79
CA LEU A 235 -21.28 18.57 -20.71
C LEU A 235 -22.79 18.57 -20.96
N LYS A 236 -23.41 19.75 -21.18
CA LYS A 236 -24.85 19.82 -21.43
C LYS A 236 -25.27 19.06 -22.70
N ALA A 237 -24.45 19.14 -23.75
CA ALA A 237 -24.68 18.38 -24.97
C ALA A 237 -24.66 16.86 -24.71
N ALA A 238 -23.70 16.36 -23.93
CA ALA A 238 -23.62 14.95 -23.56
C ALA A 238 -24.82 14.51 -22.69
N GLU A 239 -25.22 15.31 -21.71
CA GLU A 239 -26.38 15.02 -20.85
C GLU A 239 -27.69 14.91 -21.64
N GLU A 240 -27.97 15.85 -22.55
CA GLU A 240 -29.19 15.83 -23.34
C GLU A 240 -29.17 14.78 -24.46
N LEU A 241 -28.02 14.54 -25.08
CA LEU A 241 -27.87 13.54 -26.14
C LEU A 241 -27.74 12.11 -25.63
N GLY A 242 -27.35 11.94 -24.35
CA GLY A 242 -27.31 10.65 -23.66
C GLY A 242 -28.67 10.19 -23.12
N LYS A 243 -29.69 11.07 -23.06
CA LYS A 243 -31.05 10.71 -22.62
C LYS A 243 -31.68 9.68 -23.57
N ALA A 244 -32.19 8.59 -23.01
CA ALA A 244 -32.90 7.56 -23.76
C ALA A 244 -34.10 8.17 -24.51
N GLY A 245 -34.20 7.90 -25.82
CA GLY A 245 -35.26 8.47 -26.67
C GLY A 245 -35.04 9.91 -27.13
N VAL A 246 -33.84 10.49 -27.00
CA VAL A 246 -33.55 11.87 -27.46
C VAL A 246 -34.01 12.14 -28.90
N SER A 247 -34.81 13.20 -29.07
CA SER A 247 -35.51 13.48 -30.31
C SER A 247 -34.58 13.91 -31.46
N ALA A 248 -35.01 13.66 -32.70
CA ALA A 248 -34.30 14.15 -33.89
C ALA A 248 -34.22 15.70 -33.94
N ALA A 249 -35.20 16.41 -33.35
CA ALA A 249 -35.16 17.85 -33.20
C ALA A 249 -34.05 18.29 -32.21
N SER A 250 -33.96 17.64 -31.05
CA SER A 250 -32.91 17.87 -30.05
C SER A 250 -31.51 17.58 -30.61
N LYS A 251 -31.35 16.48 -31.35
CA LYS A 251 -30.10 16.17 -32.07
C LYS A 251 -29.74 17.25 -33.09
N THR A 252 -30.71 17.77 -33.83
CA THR A 252 -30.51 18.85 -34.81
C THR A 252 -30.16 20.17 -34.12
N ALA A 253 -30.82 20.49 -33.00
CA ALA A 253 -30.54 21.68 -32.19
C ALA A 253 -29.11 21.68 -31.64
N TRP A 254 -28.67 20.59 -31.01
CA TRP A 254 -27.28 20.46 -30.54
C TRP A 254 -26.25 20.47 -31.67
N LYS A 255 -26.54 19.79 -32.78
CA LYS A 255 -25.67 19.79 -33.97
C LYS A 255 -25.45 21.22 -34.48
N ASN A 256 -26.53 22.00 -34.62
CA ASN A 256 -26.47 23.40 -35.02
C ASN A 256 -25.77 24.27 -33.96
N ALA A 257 -26.04 24.07 -32.67
CA ALA A 257 -25.40 24.82 -31.59
C ALA A 257 -23.87 24.64 -31.58
N LEU A 258 -23.40 23.41 -31.72
CA LEU A 258 -21.98 23.06 -31.78
C LEU A 258 -21.29 23.59 -33.06
N THR A 259 -22.03 23.84 -34.15
CA THR A 259 -21.51 24.44 -35.38
C THR A 259 -21.76 25.94 -35.53
N ALA A 260 -22.49 26.58 -34.61
CA ALA A 260 -22.87 28.00 -34.69
C ALA A 260 -22.22 28.89 -33.61
N VAL A 261 -21.14 28.44 -32.97
CA VAL A 261 -20.59 29.10 -31.77
C VAL A 261 -19.95 30.46 -32.14
N PRO A 262 -20.36 31.58 -31.49
CA PRO A 262 -19.75 32.89 -31.73
C PRO A 262 -18.33 32.95 -31.15
N VAL A 263 -17.34 33.17 -32.04
CA VAL A 263 -15.91 33.19 -31.70
C VAL A 263 -15.28 34.54 -32.06
N VAL A 264 -14.41 35.02 -31.18
CA VAL A 264 -13.45 36.11 -31.45
C VAL A 264 -12.08 35.49 -31.65
N MET A 265 -11.54 35.63 -32.85
CA MET A 265 -10.15 35.29 -33.16
C MET A 265 -9.28 36.51 -32.88
N THR A 266 -8.28 36.35 -32.01
CA THR A 266 -7.31 37.39 -31.63
C THR A 266 -5.93 37.03 -32.18
N ALA A 267 -5.33 37.93 -32.96
CA ALA A 267 -3.96 37.78 -33.47
C ALA A 267 -2.95 38.13 -32.37
N CYS A 268 -2.42 37.12 -31.69
CA CYS A 268 -1.34 37.26 -30.72
C CYS A 268 -0.33 36.11 -30.81
N SER A 269 0.86 36.29 -30.23
CA SER A 269 1.92 35.27 -30.26
C SER A 269 1.56 34.09 -29.34
N GLU A 270 1.95 32.86 -29.71
CA GLU A 270 1.76 31.69 -28.84
C GLU A 270 2.43 31.89 -27.46
N ALA A 271 3.54 32.62 -27.42
CA ALA A 271 4.27 32.94 -26.19
C ALA A 271 3.55 33.96 -25.28
N ASP A 272 2.51 34.64 -25.76
CA ASP A 272 1.70 35.60 -25.01
C ASP A 272 0.26 35.11 -24.73
N VAL A 273 -0.17 33.96 -25.27
CA VAL A 273 -1.52 33.39 -25.07
C VAL A 273 -1.91 33.32 -23.58
N TRP A 274 -0.97 32.96 -22.71
CA TRP A 274 -1.19 32.89 -21.27
C TRP A 274 -1.49 34.26 -20.64
N VAL A 275 -0.92 35.36 -21.17
CA VAL A 275 -1.23 36.74 -20.74
C VAL A 275 -2.69 37.06 -21.08
N HIS A 276 -3.07 36.81 -22.33
CA HIS A 276 -4.43 37.03 -22.81
C HIS A 276 -5.43 36.17 -22.02
N ALA A 277 -5.11 34.90 -21.74
CA ALA A 277 -5.99 34.00 -21.01
C ALA A 277 -6.15 34.36 -19.52
N LEU A 278 -5.08 34.78 -18.85
CA LEU A 278 -5.18 35.31 -17.49
C LEU A 278 -6.01 36.60 -17.46
N ASN A 279 -5.73 37.57 -18.35
CA ASN A 279 -6.50 38.81 -18.46
C ASN A 279 -8.00 38.53 -18.73
N LYS A 280 -8.30 37.62 -19.67
CA LYS A 280 -9.67 37.20 -19.98
C LYS A 280 -10.36 36.59 -18.76
N ARG A 281 -9.68 35.75 -17.98
CA ARG A 281 -10.22 35.20 -16.73
C ARG A 281 -10.45 36.26 -15.66
N GLN A 282 -9.57 37.27 -15.50
CA GLN A 282 -9.79 38.37 -14.54
C GLN A 282 -11.02 39.23 -14.91
N LEU A 283 -11.34 39.37 -16.20
CA LEU A 283 -12.56 40.04 -16.67
C LEU A 283 -13.81 39.15 -16.46
N VAL A 284 -13.73 37.88 -16.87
CA VAL A 284 -14.85 36.92 -16.86
C VAL A 284 -15.24 36.45 -15.45
N GLN A 285 -14.41 36.70 -14.43
CA GLN A 285 -14.76 36.55 -13.00
C GLN A 285 -16.06 37.26 -12.60
N GLN A 286 -16.44 38.34 -13.30
CA GLN A 286 -17.67 39.10 -13.04
C GLN A 286 -18.94 38.42 -13.60
N GLU A 287 -18.82 37.35 -14.40
CA GLU A 287 -19.98 36.72 -15.06
C GLU A 287 -20.62 35.59 -14.24
N HIS A 288 -19.82 34.74 -13.60
CA HIS A 288 -20.31 33.65 -12.75
C HIS A 288 -19.24 33.19 -11.75
N GLU A 289 -19.64 32.85 -10.51
CA GLU A 289 -18.70 32.47 -9.44
C GLU A 289 -17.79 31.31 -9.85
N SER A 290 -18.34 30.30 -10.53
CA SER A 290 -17.64 29.08 -10.96
C SER A 290 -16.41 29.32 -11.86
N LEU A 291 -16.26 30.52 -12.44
CA LEU A 291 -15.11 30.91 -13.28
C LEU A 291 -13.96 31.54 -12.47
N THR A 292 -14.23 31.98 -11.25
CA THR A 292 -13.27 32.55 -10.30
C THR A 292 -12.36 31.46 -9.75
N ARG A 293 -11.03 31.68 -9.76
CA ARG A 293 -10.10 30.72 -9.14
C ARG A 293 -10.32 30.65 -7.63
N THR A 294 -10.42 29.44 -7.08
CA THR A 294 -10.32 29.25 -5.63
C THR A 294 -8.90 29.58 -5.14
N ALA A 295 -8.70 29.75 -3.83
CA ALA A 295 -7.38 30.01 -3.27
C ALA A 295 -6.37 28.89 -3.58
N TRP A 296 -6.81 27.64 -3.65
CA TRP A 296 -5.99 26.51 -4.07
C TRP A 296 -5.60 26.59 -5.55
N GLN A 297 -6.58 26.84 -6.43
CA GLN A 297 -6.32 27.02 -7.86
C GLN A 297 -5.42 28.23 -8.15
N ASN A 298 -5.60 29.34 -7.43
CA ASN A 298 -4.77 30.54 -7.54
C ASN A 298 -3.32 30.28 -7.08
N ALA A 299 -3.13 29.50 -6.01
CA ALA A 299 -1.80 29.10 -5.56
C ALA A 299 -1.07 28.24 -6.62
N ALA A 300 -1.77 27.30 -7.26
CA ALA A 300 -1.22 26.53 -8.37
C ALA A 300 -0.92 27.44 -9.59
N GLU A 301 -1.83 28.35 -9.94
CA GLU A 301 -1.69 29.27 -11.08
C GLU A 301 -0.46 30.17 -10.92
N LEU A 302 -0.28 30.80 -9.75
CA LEU A 302 0.87 31.65 -9.44
C LEU A 302 2.19 30.86 -9.38
N TYR A 303 2.20 29.66 -8.79
CA TYR A 303 3.39 28.81 -8.73
C TYR A 303 3.88 28.39 -10.12
N HIS A 304 2.96 27.91 -10.98
CA HIS A 304 3.28 27.51 -12.35
C HIS A 304 3.57 28.72 -13.26
N LEU A 305 2.96 29.88 -13.01
CA LEU A 305 3.29 31.14 -13.68
C LEU A 305 4.73 31.56 -13.42
N GLN A 306 5.23 31.49 -12.18
CA GLN A 306 6.64 31.77 -11.89
C GLN A 306 7.57 30.80 -12.63
N ALA A 307 7.27 29.50 -12.63
CA ALA A 307 8.06 28.51 -13.38
C ALA A 307 8.04 28.75 -14.90
N LEU A 308 6.93 29.27 -15.46
CA LEU A 308 6.85 29.70 -16.85
C LEU A 308 7.73 30.93 -17.12
N MET A 309 7.73 31.92 -16.22
CA MET A 309 8.58 33.12 -16.35
C MET A 309 10.07 32.76 -16.26
N GLU A 310 10.46 31.91 -15.31
CA GLU A 310 11.85 31.41 -15.21
C GLU A 310 12.30 30.66 -16.48
N LYS A 311 11.38 29.92 -17.12
CA LYS A 311 11.63 29.22 -18.38
C LYS A 311 11.78 30.18 -19.57
N LEU A 312 11.02 31.27 -19.63
CA LEU A 312 11.11 32.28 -20.70
C LEU A 312 12.37 33.15 -20.57
N GLU A 313 12.71 33.55 -19.34
CA GLU A 313 13.92 34.34 -19.04
C GLU A 313 15.21 33.49 -19.04
N GLY A 314 15.10 32.15 -19.13
CA GLY A 314 16.23 31.22 -19.11
C GLY A 314 17.01 31.16 -17.80
N ARG A 315 16.45 31.72 -16.71
CA ARG A 315 17.11 31.91 -15.40
C ARG A 315 16.09 31.84 -14.27
N LYS A 316 16.57 31.65 -13.04
CA LYS A 316 15.70 31.81 -11.86
C LYS A 316 15.39 33.28 -11.59
N LEU A 317 14.20 33.51 -11.03
CA LEU A 317 13.63 34.83 -10.76
C LEU A 317 13.19 34.92 -9.30
N SER A 318 13.63 35.96 -8.60
CA SER A 318 13.08 36.31 -7.28
C SER A 318 11.64 36.82 -7.40
N ASP A 319 10.87 36.72 -6.33
CA ASP A 319 9.44 37.08 -6.33
C ASP A 319 9.21 38.57 -6.72
N PRO A 320 10.05 39.54 -6.32
CA PRO A 320 9.99 40.91 -6.84
C PRO A 320 10.25 41.03 -8.36
N GLU A 321 11.21 40.28 -8.91
CA GLU A 321 11.50 40.28 -10.35
C GLU A 321 10.33 39.73 -11.17
N VAL A 322 9.70 38.65 -10.68
CA VAL A 322 8.48 38.10 -11.29
C VAL A 322 7.38 39.16 -11.29
N VAL A 323 7.11 39.81 -10.16
CA VAL A 323 6.09 40.87 -10.08
C VAL A 323 6.41 42.04 -11.02
N GLN A 324 7.68 42.38 -11.23
CA GLN A 324 8.08 43.42 -12.18
C GLN A 324 7.88 42.99 -13.65
N LEU A 325 8.20 41.75 -13.99
CA LEU A 325 8.02 41.18 -15.33
C LEU A 325 6.53 41.01 -15.70
N LEU A 326 5.71 40.62 -14.74
CA LEU A 326 4.26 40.51 -14.93
C LEU A 326 3.60 41.89 -15.13
N LYS A 327 4.15 42.95 -14.52
CA LYS A 327 3.74 44.34 -14.78
C LYS A 327 4.14 44.83 -16.18
N SER A 328 5.35 44.50 -16.66
CA SER A 328 5.75 44.87 -18.03
C SER A 328 5.04 44.06 -19.12
N LYS A 329 4.50 42.88 -18.79
CA LYS A 329 3.60 42.09 -19.66
C LYS A 329 2.14 42.56 -19.66
N HIS A 330 1.80 43.70 -19.05
CA HIS A 330 0.45 44.29 -19.07
C HIS A 330 -0.67 43.36 -18.57
N LEU A 331 -0.41 42.58 -17.52
CA LEU A 331 -1.47 41.84 -16.84
C LEU A 331 -2.44 42.78 -16.12
N MET A 332 -3.72 42.64 -16.42
CA MET A 332 -4.82 43.39 -15.82
C MET A 332 -5.23 42.76 -14.49
N THR A 333 -5.57 43.59 -13.50
CA THR A 333 -6.20 43.13 -12.25
C THR A 333 -7.71 43.32 -12.31
N ALA A 334 -8.45 42.40 -11.68
CA ALA A 334 -9.90 42.46 -11.61
C ALA A 334 -10.36 43.70 -10.83
N GLN A 335 -11.12 44.59 -11.47
CA GLN A 335 -11.69 45.76 -10.79
C GLN A 335 -12.86 45.35 -9.89
N LYS A 336 -12.69 45.50 -8.57
CA LYS A 336 -13.78 45.35 -7.59
C LYS A 336 -14.57 46.65 -7.43
N GLY A 337 -15.57 46.84 -8.29
CA GLY A 337 -16.65 47.82 -8.10
C GLY A 337 -16.27 49.29 -8.24
N SER A 338 -17.28 50.15 -8.31
CA SER A 338 -17.14 51.61 -8.47
C SER A 338 -16.93 52.30 -7.12
N GLY A 339 -15.68 52.38 -6.63
CA GLY A 339 -15.42 52.82 -5.25
C GLY A 339 -14.00 53.29 -4.90
N GLN A 340 -13.41 54.20 -5.69
CA GLN A 340 -12.11 54.87 -5.43
C GLN A 340 -10.85 53.97 -5.48
N SER A 341 -9.68 54.62 -5.59
CA SER A 341 -8.33 54.02 -5.73
C SER A 341 -8.13 53.07 -6.92
N ALA A 342 -7.71 53.63 -8.06
CA ALA A 342 -7.18 52.84 -9.18
C ALA A 342 -5.82 52.22 -8.83
N VAL A 343 -5.52 51.07 -9.44
CA VAL A 343 -4.27 50.29 -9.28
C VAL A 343 -4.07 49.69 -7.88
N ASP A 344 -4.81 48.62 -7.58
CA ASP A 344 -4.35 47.59 -6.64
C ASP A 344 -3.84 46.36 -7.42
N VAL A 345 -2.72 45.80 -6.97
CA VAL A 345 -1.98 44.69 -7.60
C VAL A 345 -2.27 43.38 -6.85
N SER A 346 -3.47 43.28 -6.25
CA SER A 346 -3.80 42.40 -5.12
C SER A 346 -3.52 40.90 -5.35
N ASN A 347 -3.70 40.38 -6.57
CA ASN A 347 -3.41 38.99 -6.91
C ASN A 347 -1.95 38.72 -7.32
N TYR A 348 -1.22 39.71 -7.84
CA TYR A 348 0.14 39.55 -8.37
C TYR A 348 1.18 40.33 -7.54
N CYS A 349 1.23 40.04 -6.24
CA CYS A 349 2.18 40.64 -5.28
C CYS A 349 3.19 39.60 -4.75
N GLU A 350 4.34 40.07 -4.25
CA GLU A 350 5.44 39.23 -3.74
C GLU A 350 4.97 38.22 -2.69
N TRP A 351 4.14 38.67 -1.74
CA TRP A 351 3.60 37.81 -0.69
C TRP A 351 2.74 36.68 -1.26
N ASN A 352 1.98 36.89 -2.33
CA ASN A 352 1.19 35.84 -2.96
C ASN A 352 2.08 34.78 -3.64
N PHE A 353 3.21 35.14 -4.25
CA PHE A 353 4.15 34.16 -4.82
C PHE A 353 4.82 33.31 -3.73
N THR A 354 5.28 33.95 -2.65
CA THR A 354 5.83 33.26 -1.47
C THR A 354 4.79 32.37 -0.77
N ALA A 355 3.53 32.81 -0.67
CA ALA A 355 2.42 32.00 -0.17
C ALA A 355 2.10 30.81 -1.09
N SER A 356 2.05 31.03 -2.40
CA SER A 356 1.77 30.01 -3.41
C SER A 356 2.84 28.92 -3.43
N LYS A 357 4.13 29.29 -3.38
CA LYS A 357 5.24 28.35 -3.16
C LYS A 357 5.06 27.52 -1.90
N SER A 358 4.67 28.16 -0.79
CA SER A 358 4.44 27.47 0.48
C SER A 358 3.30 26.45 0.37
N ILE A 359 2.21 26.82 -0.29
CA ILE A 359 1.02 25.98 -0.50
C ILE A 359 1.34 24.80 -1.41
N VAL A 360 1.85 25.03 -2.63
CA VAL A 360 2.09 23.94 -3.59
C VAL A 360 3.15 22.97 -3.07
N THR A 361 4.25 23.45 -2.50
CA THR A 361 5.34 22.57 -2.05
C THR A 361 5.04 21.81 -0.75
N LYS A 362 4.16 22.31 0.13
CA LYS A 362 3.87 21.70 1.45
C LYS A 362 2.46 21.12 1.62
N LEU A 363 1.51 21.45 0.73
CA LEU A 363 0.13 20.95 0.73
C LEU A 363 -0.16 20.11 -0.51
N GLN A 364 0.06 20.65 -1.72
CA GLN A 364 -0.29 19.97 -2.98
C GLN A 364 0.63 18.77 -3.28
N SER A 365 1.80 18.72 -2.66
CA SER A 365 2.69 17.54 -2.62
C SER A 365 2.16 16.38 -1.77
N ASP A 366 1.06 16.56 -1.04
CA ASP A 366 0.43 15.55 -0.19
C ASP A 366 -0.98 15.21 -0.68
N GLN A 367 -1.20 13.96 -1.08
CA GLN A 367 -2.47 13.53 -1.66
C GLN A 367 -3.64 13.60 -0.66
N VAL A 368 -3.40 13.36 0.64
CA VAL A 368 -4.48 13.37 1.65
C VAL A 368 -4.97 14.81 1.86
N ILE A 369 -4.04 15.75 2.01
CA ILE A 369 -4.35 17.18 2.12
C ILE A 369 -5.02 17.69 0.83
N SER A 370 -4.46 17.32 -0.33
CA SER A 370 -5.01 17.73 -1.64
C SER A 370 -6.43 17.23 -1.86
N ASN A 371 -6.71 15.97 -1.51
CA ASN A 371 -8.06 15.40 -1.62
C ASN A 371 -9.05 16.11 -0.68
N ILE A 372 -8.64 16.46 0.55
CA ILE A 372 -9.49 17.20 1.50
C ILE A 372 -9.81 18.62 1.00
N VAL A 373 -8.80 19.36 0.50
CA VAL A 373 -9.02 20.71 -0.03
C VAL A 373 -9.90 20.65 -1.29
N ASN A 374 -9.60 19.76 -2.24
CA ASN A 374 -10.40 19.56 -3.45
C ASN A 374 -11.86 19.16 -3.12
N LYS A 375 -12.07 18.28 -2.13
CA LYS A 375 -13.40 17.88 -1.64
C LYS A 375 -14.18 19.09 -1.12
N GLN A 376 -13.61 19.86 -0.20
CA GLN A 376 -14.31 20.99 0.42
C GLN A 376 -14.52 22.16 -0.56
N GLU A 377 -13.54 22.48 -1.43
CA GLU A 377 -13.76 23.44 -2.52
C GLU A 377 -14.77 22.96 -3.57
N THR A 378 -14.97 21.65 -3.74
CA THR A 378 -16.07 21.12 -4.57
C THR A 378 -17.42 21.28 -3.87
N LEU A 379 -17.52 20.91 -2.59
CA LEU A 379 -18.77 20.96 -1.83
C LEU A 379 -19.26 22.39 -1.51
N LYS A 380 -18.34 23.37 -1.46
CA LYS A 380 -18.62 24.73 -0.96
C LYS A 380 -18.26 25.86 -1.92
N GLY A 381 -17.62 25.59 -3.06
CA GLY A 381 -17.20 26.65 -3.98
C GLY A 381 -16.33 27.70 -3.29
N SER A 382 -16.71 28.99 -3.39
CA SER A 382 -16.00 30.08 -2.72
C SER A 382 -16.24 30.20 -1.21
N ASP A 383 -17.29 29.58 -0.66
CA ASP A 383 -17.58 29.57 0.79
C ASP A 383 -16.71 28.60 1.59
N SER A 384 -15.97 27.72 0.91
CA SER A 384 -15.06 26.74 1.52
C SER A 384 -14.16 27.39 2.57
N CYS A 385 -14.07 26.79 3.76
CA CYS A 385 -13.16 27.27 4.80
C CYS A 385 -11.71 27.42 4.31
N PHE A 386 -11.30 26.65 3.29
CA PHE A 386 -9.97 26.67 2.68
C PHE A 386 -9.80 27.71 1.57
N ASN A 387 -10.85 28.38 1.10
CA ASN A 387 -10.79 29.42 0.05
C ASN A 387 -10.18 30.75 0.57
N SER A 388 -8.97 30.68 1.12
CA SER A 388 -8.18 31.87 1.49
C SER A 388 -6.70 31.55 1.46
N LEU A 389 -5.95 32.25 0.60
CA LEU A 389 -4.50 32.07 0.43
C LEU A 389 -3.74 32.24 1.77
N VAL A 390 -4.24 33.12 2.65
CA VAL A 390 -3.65 33.38 3.99
C VAL A 390 -3.91 32.21 4.95
N LYS A 391 -5.09 31.57 4.90
CA LYS A 391 -5.38 30.38 5.72
C LYS A 391 -4.51 29.21 5.25
N LEU A 392 -4.48 28.95 3.94
CA LEU A 392 -3.69 27.88 3.33
C LEU A 392 -2.18 28.04 3.57
N GLU A 393 -1.61 29.23 3.40
CA GLU A 393 -0.19 29.46 3.70
C GLU A 393 0.13 29.26 5.19
N LYS A 394 -0.75 29.66 6.11
CA LYS A 394 -0.54 29.40 7.54
C LYS A 394 -0.71 27.93 7.92
N LEU A 395 -1.59 27.18 7.26
CA LEU A 395 -1.68 25.71 7.35
C LEU A 395 -0.44 25.01 6.76
N ALA A 396 0.17 25.58 5.71
CA ALA A 396 1.42 25.10 5.14
C ALA A 396 2.63 25.36 6.07
N GLN A 397 2.70 26.54 6.68
CA GLN A 397 3.89 27.01 7.38
C GLN A 397 3.95 26.69 8.88
N ARG A 398 2.82 26.71 9.61
CA ARG A 398 2.83 26.58 11.08
C ARG A 398 2.97 25.16 11.63
N PRO A 399 2.26 24.14 11.10
CA PRO A 399 2.39 22.78 11.61
C PRO A 399 3.82 22.27 11.47
N SER A 400 4.39 21.86 12.60
CA SER A 400 5.80 21.50 12.81
C SER A 400 6.32 20.42 11.86
N CYS A 401 5.44 19.49 11.43
CA CYS A 401 5.78 18.40 10.53
C CYS A 401 4.59 18.02 9.63
N LEU A 402 4.84 17.13 8.65
CA LEU A 402 3.80 16.66 7.73
C LEU A 402 2.69 15.86 8.44
N ALA A 403 3.03 15.09 9.47
CA ALA A 403 2.05 14.29 10.23
C ALA A 403 1.06 15.19 10.99
N SER A 404 1.57 16.17 11.75
CA SER A 404 0.79 17.26 12.36
C SER A 404 -0.12 17.93 11.33
N ARG A 405 0.43 18.28 10.15
CA ARG A 405 -0.35 18.92 9.09
C ARG A 405 -1.50 18.05 8.56
N ARG A 406 -1.25 16.77 8.26
CA ARG A 406 -2.30 15.82 7.84
C ARG A 406 -3.40 15.73 8.90
N PHE A 407 -3.04 15.51 10.16
CA PHE A 407 -3.97 15.43 11.27
C PHE A 407 -4.87 16.67 11.36
N ILE A 408 -4.30 17.87 11.22
CA ILE A 408 -5.05 19.14 11.24
C ILE A 408 -6.07 19.22 10.09
N PHE A 409 -5.69 18.85 8.86
CA PHE A 409 -6.63 18.84 7.72
C PHE A 409 -7.71 17.76 7.89
N GLN A 410 -7.35 16.56 8.35
CA GLN A 410 -8.30 15.47 8.60
C GLN A 410 -9.29 15.85 9.70
N LEU A 411 -8.84 16.47 10.80
CA LEU A 411 -9.71 16.89 11.91
C LEU A 411 -10.65 18.04 11.49
N ILE A 412 -10.18 18.97 10.65
CA ILE A 412 -11.05 20.01 10.06
C ILE A 412 -12.13 19.38 9.17
N ASP A 413 -11.75 18.47 8.27
CA ASP A 413 -12.70 17.79 7.38
C ASP A 413 -13.76 17.00 8.17
N ASP A 414 -13.34 16.28 9.21
CA ASP A 414 -14.19 15.47 10.07
C ASP A 414 -15.20 16.31 10.87
N LEU A 415 -14.71 17.35 11.57
CA LEU A 415 -15.55 18.27 12.35
C LEU A 415 -16.55 19.03 11.46
N LEU A 416 -16.20 19.35 10.21
CA LEU A 416 -17.12 19.95 9.23
C LEU A 416 -18.18 18.94 8.76
N CYS A 417 -17.78 17.71 8.42
CA CYS A 417 -18.71 16.68 7.95
C CYS A 417 -19.74 16.27 9.01
N HIS A 418 -19.36 16.30 10.29
CA HIS A 418 -20.25 16.01 11.41
C HIS A 418 -20.95 17.26 11.99
N GLY A 419 -20.78 18.45 11.40
CA GLY A 419 -21.44 19.69 11.84
C GLY A 419 -20.99 20.22 13.21
N VAL A 420 -19.88 19.70 13.74
CA VAL A 420 -19.29 20.09 15.03
C VAL A 420 -18.56 21.46 14.92
N ILE A 421 -18.13 21.80 13.69
CA ILE A 421 -17.81 23.17 13.28
C ILE A 421 -18.52 23.53 11.97
N LYS A 422 -18.69 24.82 11.72
CA LYS A 422 -19.05 25.38 10.41
C LYS A 422 -17.84 26.03 9.72
N ASP A 423 -17.93 26.29 8.42
CA ASP A 423 -16.93 27.08 7.68
C ASP A 423 -16.70 28.47 8.30
N GLU A 424 -17.76 29.05 8.88
CA GLU A 424 -17.77 30.32 9.63
C GLU A 424 -16.87 30.29 10.88
N ASP A 425 -16.86 29.18 11.63
CA ASP A 425 -16.01 28.99 12.83
C ASP A 425 -14.50 28.99 12.50
N LEU A 426 -14.17 28.79 11.22
CA LEU A 426 -12.81 28.74 10.69
C LEU A 426 -12.40 30.09 10.05
N SER A 427 -12.78 31.20 10.67
CA SER A 427 -12.36 32.53 10.24
C SER A 427 -10.82 32.68 10.25
N LYS A 428 -10.30 33.66 9.51
CA LYS A 428 -8.85 33.99 9.53
C LYS A 428 -8.35 34.28 10.95
N LYS A 429 -9.17 34.88 11.82
CA LYS A 429 -8.83 35.18 13.21
C LYS A 429 -8.74 33.92 14.05
N ASP A 430 -9.66 32.98 13.85
CA ASP A 430 -9.84 31.83 14.74
C ASP A 430 -8.91 30.67 14.37
N MET A 431 -8.59 30.49 13.09
CA MET A 431 -7.53 29.55 12.67
C MET A 431 -6.13 30.01 13.10
N ILE A 432 -5.83 31.31 12.99
CA ILE A 432 -4.49 31.88 13.25
C ILE A 432 -4.30 32.24 14.73
N GLY A 433 -5.32 32.73 15.40
CA GLY A 433 -5.24 33.26 16.77
C GLY A 433 -4.48 34.59 16.87
N GLY A 434 -4.34 35.06 18.11
CA GLY A 434 -3.54 36.24 18.46
C GLY A 434 -2.29 35.85 19.28
N SER A 435 -1.61 36.84 19.85
CA SER A 435 -0.50 36.61 20.79
C SER A 435 -0.95 35.90 22.08
N ASN A 436 -2.17 36.19 22.53
CA ASN A 436 -2.70 35.77 23.84
C ASN A 436 -3.83 34.73 23.73
N ASN A 437 -4.15 34.25 22.51
CA ASN A 437 -5.17 33.22 22.29
C ASN A 437 -4.74 32.30 21.13
N PRO A 438 -4.46 31.01 21.39
CA PRO A 438 -4.03 30.06 20.36
C PRO A 438 -5.15 29.75 19.36
N GLY A 439 -4.89 30.09 18.10
CA GLY A 439 -5.77 29.73 16.99
C GLY A 439 -5.85 28.22 16.77
N SER A 440 -6.90 27.78 16.07
CA SER A 440 -7.23 26.37 15.89
C SER A 440 -6.09 25.54 15.26
N ILE A 441 -5.22 26.15 14.44
CA ILE A 441 -4.01 25.45 13.92
C ILE A 441 -3.09 25.00 15.08
N HIS A 442 -2.84 25.87 16.07
CA HIS A 442 -2.01 25.52 17.22
C HIS A 442 -2.73 24.58 18.20
N LEU A 443 -4.05 24.73 18.37
CA LEU A 443 -4.84 23.81 19.19
C LEU A 443 -4.87 22.41 18.60
N TYR A 444 -5.10 22.27 17.30
CA TYR A 444 -5.19 20.97 16.65
C TYR A 444 -3.80 20.29 16.57
N GLU A 445 -2.71 21.06 16.45
CA GLU A 445 -1.33 20.56 16.66
C GLU A 445 -1.04 20.19 18.12
N PHE A 446 -1.68 20.83 19.09
CA PHE A 446 -1.58 20.42 20.50
C PHE A 446 -2.36 19.13 20.76
N LYS A 447 -3.61 19.01 20.27
CA LYS A 447 -4.44 17.79 20.32
C LYS A 447 -3.74 16.60 19.66
N TRP A 448 -3.09 16.78 18.51
CA TRP A 448 -2.26 15.76 17.86
C TRP A 448 -1.16 15.21 18.79
N ARG A 449 -0.48 16.07 19.54
CA ARG A 449 0.55 15.67 20.51
C ARG A 449 -0.03 15.10 21.80
N CYS A 450 -1.22 15.56 22.21
CA CYS A 450 -1.98 14.98 23.33
C CYS A 450 -2.40 13.54 23.04
N LEU A 451 -2.85 13.24 21.82
CA LEU A 451 -3.21 11.88 21.42
C LEU A 451 -2.07 10.89 21.71
N THR A 452 -0.86 11.19 21.23
CA THR A 452 0.35 10.40 21.53
C THR A 452 0.64 10.36 23.04
N TYR A 453 0.62 11.50 23.74
CA TYR A 453 0.90 11.56 25.18
C TYR A 453 -0.09 10.75 26.04
N ILE A 454 -1.39 10.83 25.75
CA ILE A 454 -2.42 10.08 26.46
C ILE A 454 -2.21 8.58 26.23
N LEU A 455 -2.05 8.15 24.98
CA LEU A 455 -1.90 6.75 24.60
C LEU A 455 -0.56 6.11 25.04
N ASP A 456 0.54 6.86 24.98
CA ASP A 456 1.89 6.35 25.29
C ASP A 456 2.30 6.51 26.76
N ILE A 457 1.80 7.54 27.45
CA ILE A 457 2.22 7.88 28.82
C ILE A 457 1.06 7.77 29.82
N MET A 458 -0.04 8.51 29.63
CA MET A 458 -1.12 8.52 30.63
C MET A 458 -1.78 7.14 30.80
N CYS A 459 -2.15 6.49 29.70
CA CYS A 459 -2.73 5.13 29.70
C CYS A 459 -1.80 4.08 30.33
N VAL A 460 -0.48 4.28 30.27
CA VAL A 460 0.53 3.41 30.91
C VAL A 460 0.59 3.70 32.42
N GLN A 461 0.62 4.97 32.82
CA GLN A 461 0.61 5.39 34.23
C GLN A 461 -0.65 4.94 34.97
N ALA A 462 -1.82 4.99 34.31
CA ALA A 462 -3.09 4.48 34.82
C ALA A 462 -3.21 2.95 34.81
N LYS A 463 -2.18 2.21 34.35
CA LYS A 463 -2.14 0.73 34.32
C LYS A 463 -3.31 0.09 33.55
N LEU A 464 -3.79 0.75 32.48
CA LEU A 464 -4.74 0.15 31.54
C LEU A 464 -4.09 -1.06 30.87
N LYS A 465 -4.88 -2.11 30.59
CA LYS A 465 -4.38 -3.38 30.07
C LYS A 465 -3.66 -3.21 28.74
N ASP A 466 -2.54 -3.92 28.57
CA ASP A 466 -1.68 -3.82 27.39
C ASP A 466 -2.43 -4.10 26.07
N SER A 467 -3.37 -5.06 26.08
CA SER A 467 -4.33 -5.33 25.00
C SER A 467 -5.10 -4.08 24.60
N ASP A 468 -5.74 -3.46 25.57
CA ASP A 468 -6.65 -2.34 25.38
C ASP A 468 -5.88 -1.10 24.92
N ARG A 469 -4.68 -0.85 25.46
CA ARG A 469 -3.80 0.23 25.00
C ARG A 469 -3.38 0.04 23.54
N VAL A 470 -3.18 -1.19 23.07
CA VAL A 470 -2.87 -1.47 21.66
C VAL A 470 -4.10 -1.22 20.78
N LEU A 471 -5.28 -1.66 21.20
CA LEU A 471 -6.55 -1.39 20.48
C LEU A 471 -6.79 0.12 20.37
N LEU A 472 -6.73 0.86 21.49
CA LEU A 472 -6.89 2.32 21.51
C LEU A 472 -5.87 3.04 20.62
N LYS A 473 -4.61 2.57 20.55
CA LYS A 473 -3.59 3.16 19.66
C LYS A 473 -3.89 2.96 18.18
N ASP A 474 -4.31 1.76 17.79
CA ASP A 474 -4.58 1.43 16.40
C ASP A 474 -5.85 2.14 15.89
N HIS A 475 -6.93 2.08 16.69
CA HIS A 475 -8.25 2.56 16.30
C HIS A 475 -8.37 4.10 16.37
N LEU A 476 -7.52 4.78 17.16
CA LEU A 476 -7.55 6.24 17.36
C LEU A 476 -6.36 7.01 16.75
N ARG A 477 -5.55 6.37 15.88
CA ARG A 477 -4.27 6.95 15.39
C ARG A 477 -4.39 8.29 14.63
N ASP A 478 -5.53 8.51 13.96
CA ASP A 478 -5.84 9.71 13.16
C ASP A 478 -7.37 9.89 13.04
N PRO A 479 -7.90 11.07 12.66
CA PRO A 479 -9.33 11.35 12.71
C PRO A 479 -10.19 10.46 11.77
N ALA A 480 -9.67 10.08 10.60
CA ALA A 480 -10.44 9.25 9.66
C ALA A 480 -10.54 7.79 10.17
N THR A 481 -9.45 7.28 10.74
CA THR A 481 -9.43 5.97 11.41
C THR A 481 -10.31 5.98 12.66
N THR A 482 -10.26 7.07 13.45
CA THR A 482 -11.10 7.27 14.64
C THR A 482 -12.59 7.22 14.31
N ARG A 483 -13.04 8.00 13.32
CA ARG A 483 -14.45 7.97 12.85
C ARG A 483 -14.87 6.57 12.44
N THR A 484 -14.08 5.92 11.58
CA THR A 484 -14.38 4.56 11.09
C THR A 484 -14.57 3.57 12.24
N ASN A 485 -13.80 3.72 13.32
CA ASN A 485 -13.84 2.83 14.49
C ASN A 485 -14.76 3.30 15.63
N THR A 486 -15.47 4.42 15.50
CA THR A 486 -16.35 4.93 16.57
C THR A 486 -17.74 5.38 16.12
N VAL A 487 -17.94 5.52 14.80
CA VAL A 487 -19.25 5.68 14.16
C VAL A 487 -19.60 4.40 13.40
N ASP A 488 -18.73 3.96 12.50
CA ASP A 488 -19.07 2.90 11.53
C ASP A 488 -18.84 1.48 12.08
N ASN A 489 -17.82 1.28 12.94
CA ASN A 489 -17.48 0.00 13.56
C ASN A 489 -17.17 0.13 15.06
N VAL A 490 -18.20 0.13 15.90
CA VAL A 490 -18.07 0.15 17.38
C VAL A 490 -17.80 -1.22 18.02
N SER A 491 -17.73 -2.31 17.24
CA SER A 491 -17.76 -3.69 17.76
C SER A 491 -16.60 -4.07 18.70
N TRP A 492 -15.41 -3.53 18.43
CA TRP A 492 -14.21 -3.71 19.25
C TRP A 492 -14.32 -3.09 20.64
N GLN A 493 -15.15 -2.05 20.82
CA GLN A 493 -15.35 -1.38 22.11
C GLN A 493 -15.91 -2.37 23.15
N GLY A 494 -16.74 -3.32 22.71
CA GLY A 494 -17.20 -4.47 23.50
C GLY A 494 -16.15 -5.55 23.78
N SER A 495 -14.85 -5.22 23.67
CA SER A 495 -13.72 -6.02 24.18
C SER A 495 -12.83 -5.26 25.16
N LEU A 496 -13.04 -3.94 25.32
CA LEU A 496 -12.32 -3.10 26.27
C LEU A 496 -12.83 -3.31 27.70
N THR A 497 -11.97 -3.09 28.68
CA THR A 497 -12.38 -2.93 30.09
C THR A 497 -13.15 -1.63 30.32
N LYS A 498 -13.81 -1.49 31.49
CA LYS A 498 -14.61 -0.29 31.83
C LYS A 498 -13.71 0.94 31.90
N ALA A 499 -12.51 0.80 32.48
CA ALA A 499 -11.52 1.85 32.51
C ALA A 499 -11.05 2.26 31.11
N SER A 500 -10.84 1.30 30.20
CA SER A 500 -10.45 1.58 28.81
C SER A 500 -11.58 2.21 27.97
N LEU A 501 -12.86 1.97 28.30
CA LEU A 501 -14.01 2.66 27.70
C LEU A 501 -14.13 4.12 28.16
N GLU A 502 -13.88 4.40 29.44
CA GLU A 502 -13.77 5.79 29.93
C GLU A 502 -12.55 6.48 29.29
N ALA A 503 -11.43 5.78 29.10
CA ALA A 503 -10.25 6.31 28.41
C ALA A 503 -10.52 6.64 26.93
N LEU A 504 -11.27 5.79 26.22
CA LEU A 504 -11.76 6.06 24.87
C LEU A 504 -12.59 7.37 24.84
N THR A 505 -13.55 7.49 25.76
CA THR A 505 -14.43 8.67 25.88
C THR A 505 -13.62 9.94 26.14
N PHE A 506 -12.68 9.88 27.10
CA PHE A 506 -11.76 10.97 27.41
C PHE A 506 -10.91 11.40 26.20
N ILE A 507 -10.36 10.45 25.44
CA ILE A 507 -9.58 10.75 24.22
C ILE A 507 -10.47 11.42 23.17
N HIS A 508 -11.72 11.00 23.00
CA HIS A 508 -12.67 11.66 22.12
C HIS A 508 -12.92 13.10 22.52
N ASP A 509 -13.30 13.35 23.77
CA ASP A 509 -13.66 14.68 24.26
C ASP A 509 -12.50 15.68 24.19
N VAL A 510 -11.27 15.20 24.46
CA VAL A 510 -10.05 16.03 24.47
C VAL A 510 -9.47 16.22 23.07
N VAL A 511 -9.34 15.16 22.26
CA VAL A 511 -8.62 15.18 20.99
C VAL A 511 -9.55 15.46 19.80
N PHE A 512 -10.63 14.69 19.67
CA PHE A 512 -11.43 14.65 18.43
C PHE A 512 -12.68 15.55 18.46
N LEU A 513 -13.21 15.85 19.65
CA LEU A 513 -14.37 16.73 19.86
C LEU A 513 -13.96 18.09 20.44
N LYS A 514 -14.93 19.01 20.56
CA LYS A 514 -14.71 20.39 21.06
C LYS A 514 -14.92 20.56 22.57
N GLN A 515 -15.21 19.48 23.32
CA GLN A 515 -15.64 19.59 24.73
C GLN A 515 -14.62 20.34 25.60
N TYR A 516 -13.33 20.04 25.43
CA TYR A 516 -12.25 20.71 26.17
C TYR A 516 -11.58 21.87 25.41
N ASP A 517 -12.03 22.25 24.20
CA ASP A 517 -11.38 23.28 23.35
C ASP A 517 -11.13 24.59 24.10
N ASN A 518 -12.09 25.07 24.87
CA ASN A 518 -12.00 26.34 25.59
C ASN A 518 -10.99 26.28 26.75
N ILE A 519 -10.94 25.16 27.48
CA ILE A 519 -10.00 24.93 28.59
C ILE A 519 -8.58 24.80 28.04
N LEU A 520 -8.42 24.02 26.97
CA LEU A 520 -7.16 23.88 26.25
C LEU A 520 -6.64 25.24 25.76
N ARG A 521 -7.47 26.05 25.10
CA ARG A 521 -7.07 27.39 24.61
C ARG A 521 -6.69 28.37 25.72
N GLN A 522 -7.19 28.21 26.95
CA GLN A 522 -6.80 29.05 28.09
C GLN A 522 -5.42 28.69 28.64
N GLY A 523 -5.07 27.41 28.71
CA GLY A 523 -3.78 26.96 29.25
C GLY A 523 -2.63 26.90 28.24
N ILE A 524 -2.89 26.57 26.97
CA ILE A 524 -1.81 26.34 26.00
C ILE A 524 -1.25 27.63 25.38
N LYS A 525 0.07 27.65 25.26
CA LYS A 525 0.86 28.63 24.50
C LYS A 525 1.40 27.95 23.23
N PRO A 526 1.88 28.70 22.23
CA PRO A 526 2.66 28.11 21.14
C PRO A 526 3.78 27.22 21.71
N HIS A 527 3.88 26.00 21.19
CA HIS A 527 4.81 24.95 21.64
C HIS A 527 4.61 24.38 23.06
N SER A 528 3.50 24.64 23.76
CA SER A 528 3.17 23.94 25.03
C SER A 528 3.30 22.42 24.91
N HIS A 529 3.85 21.77 25.95
CA HIS A 529 4.00 20.31 26.04
C HIS A 529 2.71 19.67 26.59
N PRO A 530 2.32 18.45 26.16
CA PRO A 530 1.07 17.81 26.62
C PRO A 530 0.97 17.54 28.13
N GLU A 531 2.07 17.52 28.88
CA GLU A 531 2.06 17.35 30.34
C GLU A 531 1.20 18.38 31.09
N ILE A 532 0.95 19.56 30.49
CA ILE A 532 0.04 20.59 31.03
C ILE A 532 -1.41 20.08 31.21
N LEU A 533 -1.81 18.97 30.59
CA LEU A 533 -3.11 18.32 30.86
C LEU A 533 -3.26 17.93 32.35
N ASN A 534 -2.15 17.65 33.05
CA ASN A 534 -2.15 17.36 34.49
C ASN A 534 -2.26 18.62 35.36
N GLU A 535 -2.05 19.81 34.81
CA GLU A 535 -2.24 21.11 35.48
C GLU A 535 -3.66 21.67 35.27
N MET A 536 -4.41 21.13 34.31
CA MET A 536 -5.77 21.54 33.98
C MET A 536 -6.79 20.75 34.80
N GLU A 537 -7.23 21.30 35.94
CA GLU A 537 -8.13 20.66 36.92
C GLU A 537 -9.30 19.88 36.28
N THR A 538 -10.11 20.50 35.43
CA THR A 538 -11.27 19.84 34.77
C THR A 538 -10.90 18.69 33.81
N ILE A 539 -9.66 18.65 33.31
CA ILE A 539 -9.15 17.54 32.49
C ILE A 539 -8.60 16.44 33.41
N LEU A 540 -7.89 16.82 34.48
CA LEU A 540 -7.40 15.89 35.50
C LEU A 540 -8.55 15.18 36.22
N GLU A 541 -9.63 15.87 36.55
CA GLU A 541 -10.88 15.29 37.07
C GLU A 541 -11.46 14.22 36.14
N ALA A 542 -11.45 14.48 34.83
CA ALA A 542 -11.94 13.53 33.83
C ALA A 542 -11.01 12.32 33.69
N TRP A 543 -9.69 12.54 33.70
CA TRP A 543 -8.72 11.45 33.71
C TRP A 543 -8.78 10.61 34.99
N ASN A 544 -9.03 11.23 36.13
CA ASN A 544 -9.17 10.51 37.41
C ASN A 544 -10.35 9.52 37.40
N ARG A 545 -11.37 9.69 36.56
CA ARG A 545 -12.42 8.67 36.38
C ARG A 545 -11.86 7.38 35.74
N VAL A 546 -10.96 7.51 34.76
CA VAL A 546 -10.22 6.38 34.16
C VAL A 546 -9.38 5.66 35.22
N VAL A 547 -8.63 6.42 36.02
CA VAL A 547 -7.76 5.87 37.08
C VAL A 547 -8.60 5.14 38.12
N ASN A 548 -9.64 5.78 38.67
CA ASN A 548 -10.53 5.19 39.67
C ASN A 548 -11.20 3.90 39.17
N LEU A 549 -11.62 3.86 37.90
CA LEU A 549 -12.15 2.63 37.29
C LEU A 549 -11.10 1.51 37.23
N ARG A 550 -9.86 1.81 36.84
CA ARG A 550 -8.81 0.77 36.77
C ARG A 550 -8.34 0.31 38.15
N GLU A 551 -8.35 1.19 39.16
CA GLU A 551 -8.07 0.79 40.54
C GLU A 551 -9.15 -0.15 41.10
N ASN A 552 -10.43 0.09 40.79
CA ASN A 552 -11.52 -0.84 41.12
C ASN A 552 -11.35 -2.19 40.40
N GLU A 553 -11.05 -2.20 39.09
CA GLU A 553 -10.79 -3.45 38.36
C GLU A 553 -9.59 -4.22 38.91
N LEU A 554 -8.52 -3.54 39.33
CA LEU A 554 -7.35 -4.16 39.97
C LEU A 554 -7.69 -4.71 41.36
N ALA A 555 -8.61 -4.08 42.09
CA ALA A 555 -9.12 -4.61 43.37
C ALA A 555 -10.00 -5.85 43.16
N GLU A 556 -10.87 -5.86 42.14
CA GLU A 556 -11.67 -7.02 41.72
C GLU A 556 -10.75 -8.19 41.28
N GLU A 557 -9.77 -7.93 40.40
CA GLU A 557 -8.77 -8.92 39.94
C GLU A 557 -7.98 -9.52 41.11
N LYS A 558 -7.56 -8.70 42.08
CA LYS A 558 -6.86 -9.17 43.28
C LYS A 558 -7.76 -9.97 44.23
N ALA A 559 -9.00 -9.53 44.44
CA ALA A 559 -9.95 -10.24 45.31
C ALA A 559 -10.31 -11.62 44.74
N ALA A 560 -10.45 -11.73 43.41
CA ALA A 560 -10.66 -13.01 42.73
C ALA A 560 -9.49 -13.99 42.94
N LEU A 561 -8.24 -13.52 42.81
CA LEU A 561 -7.05 -14.34 43.09
C LEU A 561 -6.98 -14.80 44.56
N GLN A 562 -7.27 -13.91 45.52
CA GLN A 562 -7.29 -14.27 46.94
C GLN A 562 -8.43 -15.26 47.30
N ALA A 563 -9.53 -15.25 46.56
CA ALA A 563 -10.62 -16.23 46.69
C ALA A 563 -10.32 -17.59 46.03
N LEU A 564 -9.27 -17.69 45.21
CA LEU A 564 -8.74 -18.93 44.66
C LEU A 564 -7.67 -19.53 45.58
N ASP A 565 -6.69 -18.73 46.03
CA ASP A 565 -5.69 -19.15 47.05
C ASP A 565 -6.40 -19.69 48.32
N GLY A 566 -7.44 -19.01 48.79
CA GLY A 566 -8.23 -19.40 49.96
C GLY A 566 -9.05 -20.70 49.84
N LYS A 567 -8.81 -21.52 48.79
CA LYS A 567 -9.39 -22.86 48.61
C LYS A 567 -8.35 -23.96 48.43
N ALA A 568 -7.05 -23.64 48.41
CA ALA A 568 -5.99 -24.61 48.11
C ALA A 568 -5.71 -25.61 49.24
N ASP A 569 -5.97 -25.25 50.50
CA ASP A 569 -5.49 -25.97 51.71
C ASP A 569 -6.19 -27.31 52.03
N GLU A 570 -7.22 -27.76 51.29
CA GLU A 570 -7.98 -28.99 51.62
C GLU A 570 -8.10 -30.06 50.51
N ASN A 571 -7.52 -29.89 49.31
CA ASN A 571 -7.72 -30.83 48.18
C ASN A 571 -6.49 -31.02 47.23
N GLU A 572 -5.29 -31.29 47.76
CA GLU A 572 -4.06 -31.41 46.94
C GLU A 572 -3.90 -32.69 46.09
N GLU A 573 -4.75 -33.72 46.20
CA GLU A 573 -4.47 -35.05 45.59
C GLU A 573 -5.32 -35.50 44.37
N GLU A 574 -6.41 -34.84 43.95
CA GLU A 574 -7.32 -35.42 42.92
C GLU A 574 -7.73 -34.56 41.69
N GLU A 575 -7.34 -33.29 41.56
CA GLU A 575 -7.64 -32.48 40.34
C GLU A 575 -6.42 -32.21 39.43
N ALA A 576 -5.77 -33.27 38.96
CA ALA A 576 -4.81 -33.20 37.84
C ALA A 576 -5.49 -33.03 36.45
N GLY A 577 -6.55 -32.22 36.39
CA GLY A 577 -7.61 -32.24 35.38
C GLY A 577 -7.62 -31.08 34.39
N ALA A 578 -6.66 -31.07 33.46
CA ALA A 578 -6.78 -30.43 32.14
C ALA A 578 -6.95 -28.89 32.03
N GLU A 579 -6.02 -28.10 32.59
CA GLU A 579 -5.70 -26.76 32.04
C GLU A 579 -4.22 -26.60 31.62
N GLY A 580 -4.00 -25.99 30.46
CA GLY A 580 -2.86 -25.10 30.21
C GLY A 580 -1.40 -25.60 30.25
N GLN A 581 -1.06 -26.84 29.89
CA GLN A 581 0.36 -27.24 29.81
C GLN A 581 1.14 -26.44 28.73
N THR A 582 2.03 -25.55 29.16
CA THR A 582 2.82 -24.69 28.27
C THR A 582 3.89 -25.48 27.49
N PRO A 583 4.34 -25.00 26.30
CA PRO A 583 5.39 -25.66 25.52
C PRO A 583 6.68 -25.89 26.32
N ASP A 584 7.08 -24.94 27.17
CA ASP A 584 8.21 -25.07 28.08
C ASP A 584 8.06 -26.22 29.09
N HIS A 585 6.86 -26.46 29.60
CA HIS A 585 6.59 -27.58 30.50
C HIS A 585 6.73 -28.91 29.76
N LEU A 586 6.12 -29.02 28.57
CA LEU A 586 6.24 -30.19 27.69
C LEU A 586 7.70 -30.47 27.31
N LEU A 587 8.49 -29.43 27.03
CA LEU A 587 9.90 -29.55 26.67
C LEU A 587 10.77 -29.93 27.88
N LYS A 588 10.49 -29.40 29.08
CA LYS A 588 11.12 -29.81 30.35
C LYS A 588 10.81 -31.27 30.70
N LEU A 589 9.61 -31.76 30.37
CA LEU A 589 9.26 -33.18 30.49
C LEU A 589 9.99 -34.04 29.45
N ALA A 590 10.01 -33.63 28.18
CA ALA A 590 10.65 -34.37 27.10
C ALA A 590 12.18 -34.46 27.23
N ARG A 591 12.83 -33.42 27.80
CA ARG A 591 14.28 -33.39 28.04
C ARG A 591 14.72 -34.17 29.31
N LYS A 592 13.81 -34.82 30.04
CA LYS A 592 14.19 -35.75 31.14
C LYS A 592 14.97 -36.94 30.57
N MET A 593 15.96 -37.43 31.32
CA MET A 593 16.70 -38.63 30.92
C MET A 593 15.79 -39.86 30.96
N PRO A 594 15.74 -40.72 29.92
CA PRO A 594 14.82 -41.87 29.91
C PRO A 594 15.02 -42.87 31.07
N ASN A 595 16.19 -42.90 31.70
CA ASN A 595 16.45 -43.77 32.85
C ASN A 595 15.86 -43.25 34.18
N THR A 596 15.33 -42.02 34.24
CA THR A 596 14.63 -41.48 35.44
C THR A 596 13.11 -41.54 35.32
N LEU A 597 12.57 -42.13 34.24
CA LEU A 597 11.14 -42.29 33.98
C LEU A 597 10.73 -43.78 34.06
N PRO A 598 9.47 -44.10 34.42
CA PRO A 598 8.97 -45.48 34.38
C PRO A 598 9.11 -46.05 32.97
N LYS A 599 9.81 -47.19 32.85
CA LYS A 599 10.05 -47.84 31.54
C LYS A 599 8.73 -48.09 30.80
N HIS A 600 8.74 -47.90 29.49
CA HIS A 600 7.59 -48.07 28.59
C HIS A 600 6.41 -47.10 28.80
N SER A 601 6.49 -46.15 29.74
CA SER A 601 5.50 -45.07 29.86
C SER A 601 5.50 -44.14 28.62
N PRO A 602 4.40 -43.43 28.33
CA PRO A 602 4.37 -42.43 27.25
C PRO A 602 5.45 -41.35 27.41
N GLN A 603 5.72 -40.93 28.65
CA GLN A 603 6.76 -39.96 28.98
C GLN A 603 8.17 -40.53 28.73
N TYR A 604 8.40 -41.81 29.08
CA TYR A 604 9.64 -42.51 28.75
C TYR A 604 9.89 -42.54 27.23
N TRP A 605 8.88 -42.87 26.43
CA TRP A 605 9.03 -42.91 24.97
C TRP A 605 9.25 -41.52 24.36
N ARG A 606 8.55 -40.48 24.85
CA ARG A 606 8.79 -39.09 24.40
C ARG A 606 10.19 -38.60 24.78
N ALA A 607 10.73 -39.03 25.91
CA ALA A 607 12.12 -38.77 26.30
C ALA A 607 13.14 -39.52 25.42
N VAL A 608 12.89 -40.79 25.07
CA VAL A 608 13.72 -41.54 24.11
C VAL A 608 13.71 -40.87 22.74
N ALA A 609 12.55 -40.37 22.30
CA ALA A 609 12.42 -39.62 21.06
C ALA A 609 13.20 -38.29 21.10
N ASN A 610 13.07 -37.50 22.18
CA ASN A 610 13.82 -36.24 22.35
C ASN A 610 15.34 -36.47 22.37
N GLN A 611 15.81 -37.49 23.11
CA GLN A 611 17.22 -37.87 23.14
C GLN A 611 17.72 -38.29 21.74
N THR A 612 16.87 -38.93 20.94
CA THR A 612 17.18 -39.32 19.55
C THR A 612 17.23 -38.09 18.62
N VAL A 613 16.31 -37.13 18.76
CA VAL A 613 16.37 -35.85 18.04
C VAL A 613 17.68 -35.12 18.34
N ARG A 614 17.99 -34.92 19.62
CA ARG A 614 19.17 -34.18 20.09
C ARG A 614 20.50 -34.91 19.85
N MET A 615 20.47 -36.14 19.34
CA MET A 615 21.66 -36.87 18.86
C MET A 615 22.11 -36.40 17.46
N TYR A 616 21.16 -35.92 16.65
CA TYR A 616 21.39 -35.53 15.26
C TYR A 616 21.08 -34.06 14.97
N VAL A 617 20.17 -33.44 15.73
CA VAL A 617 19.74 -32.04 15.56
C VAL A 617 20.24 -31.20 16.73
N GLU A 618 21.05 -30.19 16.42
CA GLU A 618 21.50 -29.17 17.36
C GLU A 618 20.72 -27.87 17.10
N PHE A 619 19.87 -27.47 18.06
CA PHE A 619 19.07 -26.26 17.96
C PHE A 619 19.84 -25.05 18.47
N VAL A 620 19.91 -24.00 17.67
CA VAL A 620 20.67 -22.78 17.99
C VAL A 620 19.79 -21.56 17.76
N THR A 621 19.56 -20.76 18.79
CA THR A 621 18.91 -19.45 18.64
C THR A 621 19.85 -18.46 17.94
N GLU A 622 19.35 -17.75 16.93
CA GLU A 622 20.11 -16.83 16.09
C GLU A 622 20.88 -15.75 16.88
N PRO A 623 22.23 -15.72 16.79
CA PRO A 623 23.03 -14.67 17.43
C PRO A 623 22.70 -13.26 16.91
N THR A 624 22.75 -12.27 17.80
CA THR A 624 22.33 -10.89 17.49
C THR A 624 23.20 -10.20 16.45
N ASN A 625 24.48 -10.56 16.34
CA ASN A 625 25.48 -9.92 15.48
C ASN A 625 26.31 -10.94 14.66
N THR A 626 27.09 -10.44 13.69
CA THR A 626 27.91 -11.22 12.75
C THR A 626 28.96 -12.08 13.45
N SER A 627 29.71 -11.51 14.39
CA SER A 627 30.73 -12.23 15.15
C SER A 627 30.12 -13.34 16.02
N GLY A 628 28.94 -13.12 16.59
CA GLY A 628 28.19 -14.14 17.30
C GLY A 628 27.81 -15.34 16.43
N VAL A 629 27.44 -15.11 15.16
CA VAL A 629 27.19 -16.20 14.19
C VAL A 629 28.48 -16.96 13.87
N THR A 630 29.56 -16.24 13.55
CA THR A 630 30.87 -16.87 13.27
C THR A 630 31.37 -17.70 14.45
N THR A 631 31.41 -17.14 15.67
CA THR A 631 31.88 -17.83 16.88
C THR A 631 30.89 -18.86 17.45
N MET A 632 29.65 -18.87 16.99
CA MET A 632 28.75 -20.01 17.17
C MET A 632 29.18 -21.16 16.25
N VAL A 633 29.39 -20.88 14.96
CA VAL A 633 29.74 -21.89 13.95
C VAL A 633 31.12 -22.50 14.19
N GLU A 634 32.11 -21.70 14.60
CA GLU A 634 33.46 -22.14 15.02
C GLU A 634 33.45 -23.15 16.19
N LYS A 635 32.35 -23.23 16.97
CA LYS A 635 32.20 -24.14 18.11
C LYS A 635 31.40 -25.41 17.79
N LEU A 636 30.76 -25.49 16.63
CA LEU A 636 29.94 -26.64 16.23
C LEU A 636 30.83 -27.87 15.99
N GLN A 637 30.50 -28.99 16.62
CA GLN A 637 31.23 -30.24 16.44
C GLN A 637 30.77 -31.00 15.19
N LEU A 638 30.91 -30.33 14.04
CA LEU A 638 30.62 -30.89 12.72
C LEU A 638 31.70 -31.90 12.31
N PRO A 639 31.37 -32.95 11.55
CA PRO A 639 32.37 -33.80 10.91
C PRO A 639 33.12 -32.99 9.84
N SER A 640 34.45 -33.14 9.77
CA SER A 640 35.24 -32.50 8.71
C SER A 640 34.86 -33.05 7.33
N PRO A 641 34.58 -32.20 6.33
CA PRO A 641 34.31 -32.65 4.97
C PRO A 641 35.59 -33.18 4.29
N GLU A 642 35.45 -34.12 3.36
CA GLU A 642 36.54 -34.64 2.54
C GLU A 642 36.27 -34.41 1.06
N VAL A 643 37.03 -33.49 0.45
CA VAL A 643 36.89 -33.08 -0.97
C VAL A 643 36.95 -34.31 -1.89
N GLY A 644 35.98 -34.41 -2.79
CA GLY A 644 35.77 -35.56 -3.68
C GLY A 644 34.95 -36.69 -3.07
N LYS A 645 34.51 -36.59 -1.79
CA LYS A 645 33.65 -37.58 -1.14
C LYS A 645 32.44 -36.97 -0.42
N THR A 646 32.64 -35.94 0.39
CA THR A 646 31.61 -35.35 1.28
C THR A 646 31.77 -33.84 1.42
N CYS A 647 30.68 -33.14 1.77
CA CYS A 647 30.70 -31.71 2.08
C CYS A 647 29.98 -31.37 3.41
N THR A 648 30.24 -30.18 3.92
CA THR A 648 29.35 -29.49 4.86
C THR A 648 28.35 -28.68 4.05
N LEU A 649 27.07 -29.01 4.14
CA LEU A 649 26.00 -28.38 3.35
C LEU A 649 25.36 -27.23 4.13
N VAL A 650 25.58 -25.98 3.70
CA VAL A 650 24.92 -24.81 4.28
C VAL A 650 23.67 -24.49 3.47
N HIS A 651 22.51 -24.39 4.12
CA HIS A 651 21.22 -24.13 3.47
C HIS A 651 20.62 -22.80 3.91
N ILE A 652 20.02 -22.06 2.97
CA ILE A 652 19.14 -20.93 3.28
C ILE A 652 18.06 -20.73 2.20
N ASP A 653 16.82 -20.54 2.64
CA ASP A 653 15.66 -20.12 1.84
C ASP A 653 15.24 -18.72 2.32
N THR A 654 15.38 -17.71 1.45
CA THR A 654 15.09 -16.31 1.82
C THR A 654 13.62 -16.05 2.14
N SER A 655 12.70 -16.92 1.69
CA SER A 655 11.26 -16.86 1.99
C SER A 655 10.86 -17.52 3.30
N LEU A 656 11.73 -18.35 3.89
CA LEU A 656 11.49 -19.05 5.15
C LEU A 656 12.10 -18.32 6.37
N LEU A 657 12.83 -17.23 6.16
CA LEU A 657 13.43 -16.40 7.20
C LEU A 657 12.43 -15.49 7.96
N GLY A 658 11.15 -15.47 7.57
CA GLY A 658 10.11 -14.66 8.19
C GLY A 658 8.71 -14.97 7.67
N GLU A 659 7.75 -14.06 7.86
CA GLU A 659 6.36 -14.29 7.44
C GLU A 659 6.21 -14.34 5.92
N SER A 660 5.74 -15.50 5.45
CA SER A 660 5.41 -15.78 4.05
C SER A 660 3.90 -15.84 3.82
N VAL A 661 3.48 -15.44 2.62
CA VAL A 661 2.07 -15.38 2.19
C VAL A 661 1.64 -16.72 1.58
N GLY A 662 0.40 -17.17 1.84
CA GLY A 662 -0.16 -18.37 1.23
C GLY A 662 -1.55 -18.75 1.75
N PRO A 663 -1.92 -20.06 1.75
CA PRO A 663 -3.30 -20.53 1.91
C PRO A 663 -3.80 -20.44 3.36
N GLY A 664 -4.20 -19.24 3.75
CA GLY A 664 -4.56 -18.85 5.12
C GLY A 664 -4.20 -17.39 5.44
N SER A 665 -3.40 -16.73 4.60
CA SER A 665 -3.20 -15.28 4.65
C SER A 665 -4.45 -14.55 4.15
N GLN A 666 -4.93 -13.56 4.90
CA GLN A 666 -6.07 -12.71 4.51
C GLN A 666 -5.86 -12.07 3.13
N GLU A 667 -6.94 -12.00 2.35
CA GLU A 667 -6.89 -11.58 0.96
C GLU A 667 -6.50 -10.10 0.81
N ASN A 668 -5.68 -9.78 -0.20
CA ASN A 668 -5.20 -8.43 -0.56
C ASN A 668 -4.34 -7.65 0.47
N LEU A 669 -4.20 -8.10 1.71
CA LEU A 669 -3.69 -7.26 2.82
C LEU A 669 -2.22 -7.46 3.24
N ARG A 670 -1.48 -8.46 2.72
CA ARG A 670 -0.12 -8.78 3.21
C ARG A 670 0.98 -8.61 2.16
N LYS A 671 1.88 -7.65 2.38
CA LYS A 671 3.19 -7.58 1.70
C LYS A 671 4.07 -8.72 2.19
N VAL A 672 4.72 -9.47 1.30
CA VAL A 672 5.69 -10.51 1.70
C VAL A 672 6.83 -9.86 2.50
N TRP A 673 7.14 -10.39 3.69
CA TRP A 673 8.31 -9.93 4.44
C TRP A 673 9.58 -10.28 3.66
N LYS A 674 10.52 -9.34 3.57
CA LYS A 674 11.79 -9.55 2.89
C LYS A 674 12.96 -9.32 3.85
N PRO A 675 13.91 -10.26 3.97
CA PRO A 675 15.17 -10.01 4.66
C PRO A 675 15.98 -8.97 3.88
N ASP A 676 16.79 -8.18 4.59
CA ASP A 676 17.70 -7.21 3.98
C ASP A 676 19.10 -7.82 3.74
N GLU A 677 19.95 -7.12 2.98
CA GLU A 677 21.32 -7.58 2.72
C GLU A 677 22.13 -7.74 4.02
N THR A 678 21.86 -6.92 5.05
CA THR A 678 22.51 -7.01 6.36
C THR A 678 22.20 -8.34 7.04
N LEU A 679 20.94 -8.76 7.07
CA LEU A 679 20.55 -10.03 7.68
C LEU A 679 21.09 -11.24 6.91
N ILE A 680 21.04 -11.22 5.56
CA ILE A 680 21.60 -12.33 4.76
C ILE A 680 23.12 -12.42 4.92
N GLN A 681 23.83 -11.28 4.98
CA GLN A 681 25.26 -11.25 5.29
C GLN A 681 25.56 -11.71 6.73
N LYS A 682 24.68 -11.41 7.70
CA LYS A 682 24.80 -11.89 9.09
C LYS A 682 24.57 -13.40 9.21
N LEU A 683 23.60 -13.97 8.50
CA LEU A 683 23.31 -15.40 8.54
C LEU A 683 24.30 -16.18 7.66
N LEU A 684 24.11 -16.14 6.34
CA LEU A 684 24.88 -16.96 5.41
C LEU A 684 26.35 -16.51 5.36
N GLY A 685 26.60 -15.20 5.31
CA GLY A 685 27.96 -14.66 5.22
C GLY A 685 28.84 -15.02 6.41
N SER A 686 28.38 -14.77 7.65
CA SER A 686 29.14 -15.12 8.86
C SER A 686 29.18 -16.62 9.16
N THR A 687 28.18 -17.41 8.72
CA THR A 687 28.23 -18.88 8.80
C THR A 687 29.33 -19.43 7.91
N LEU A 688 29.39 -19.00 6.65
CA LEU A 688 30.44 -19.43 5.74
C LEU A 688 31.84 -19.04 6.25
N VAL A 689 31.98 -17.85 6.83
CA VAL A 689 33.23 -17.43 7.52
C VAL A 689 33.61 -18.38 8.65
N GLY A 690 32.66 -18.79 9.51
CA GLY A 690 32.90 -19.77 10.57
C GLY A 690 33.27 -21.17 10.05
N LEU A 691 33.00 -21.46 8.78
CA LEU A 691 33.43 -22.65 8.05
C LEU A 691 34.67 -22.39 7.15
N GLY A 692 35.43 -21.33 7.41
CA GLY A 692 36.70 -21.05 6.73
C GLY A 692 36.62 -20.30 5.40
N ALA A 693 35.49 -19.68 5.07
CA ALA A 693 35.32 -18.88 3.85
C ALA A 693 36.21 -17.61 3.81
N GLN A 694 36.65 -17.23 2.61
CA GLN A 694 37.49 -16.05 2.43
C GLN A 694 36.67 -14.75 2.49
N GLN A 695 37.14 -13.79 3.27
CA GLN A 695 36.58 -12.44 3.37
C GLN A 695 37.28 -11.44 2.43
N ASP A 696 36.54 -10.45 1.94
CA ASP A 696 37.14 -9.24 1.37
C ASP A 696 37.58 -8.22 2.43
N LYS A 697 38.10 -7.09 1.98
CA LYS A 697 38.55 -5.96 2.82
C LYS A 697 37.45 -5.29 3.66
N ASN A 698 36.19 -5.66 3.45
CA ASN A 698 35.01 -5.17 4.15
C ASN A 698 34.38 -6.25 5.06
N GLY A 699 35.03 -7.41 5.21
CA GLY A 699 34.52 -8.55 5.98
C GLY A 699 33.45 -9.38 5.26
N LYS A 700 33.16 -9.14 3.97
CA LYS A 700 32.15 -9.91 3.23
C LYS A 700 32.74 -11.20 2.67
N CYS A 701 32.08 -12.32 2.94
CA CYS A 701 32.35 -13.62 2.30
C CYS A 701 32.31 -13.51 0.77
N GLN A 702 33.41 -13.89 0.10
CA GLN A 702 33.54 -13.87 -1.36
C GLN A 702 33.48 -15.27 -1.99
N CYS A 703 33.85 -16.31 -1.23
CA CYS A 703 33.87 -17.69 -1.67
C CYS A 703 33.81 -18.63 -0.44
N PRO A 704 32.99 -19.70 -0.44
CA PRO A 704 32.92 -20.69 0.64
C PRO A 704 34.28 -21.32 1.01
N GLY A 705 34.35 -21.91 2.20
CA GLY A 705 35.50 -22.70 2.63
C GLY A 705 35.67 -23.99 1.83
N GLU A 706 36.88 -24.58 1.87
CA GLU A 706 37.16 -25.86 1.22
C GLU A 706 36.28 -26.98 1.82
N GLY A 707 35.60 -27.74 0.97
CA GLY A 707 34.65 -28.78 1.42
C GLY A 707 33.28 -28.24 1.86
N VAL A 708 33.02 -26.94 1.74
CA VAL A 708 31.72 -26.32 2.05
C VAL A 708 30.91 -26.12 0.78
N LEU A 709 29.65 -26.54 0.79
CA LEU A 709 28.69 -26.34 -0.29
C LEU A 709 27.53 -25.48 0.24
N ALA A 710 27.31 -24.30 -0.32
CA ALA A 710 26.19 -23.44 0.04
C ALA A 710 25.04 -23.62 -0.97
N ALA A 711 23.92 -24.21 -0.52
CA ALA A 711 22.69 -24.32 -1.29
C ALA A 711 21.76 -23.15 -0.93
N VAL A 712 21.59 -22.23 -1.87
CA VAL A 712 20.95 -20.93 -1.64
C VAL A 712 19.70 -20.78 -2.50
N PHE A 713 18.55 -20.62 -1.86
CA PHE A 713 17.25 -20.47 -2.51
C PHE A 713 16.73 -19.05 -2.28
N ASP A 714 16.74 -18.22 -3.33
CA ASP A 714 16.29 -16.82 -3.25
C ASP A 714 15.12 -16.51 -4.19
N PRO A 715 13.90 -17.02 -3.90
CA PRO A 715 12.70 -16.66 -4.64
C PRO A 715 12.25 -15.21 -4.40
N LEU A 716 12.86 -14.49 -3.45
CA LEU A 716 12.56 -13.09 -3.16
C LEU A 716 13.43 -12.10 -3.93
N GLY A 717 14.56 -12.54 -4.50
CA GLY A 717 15.51 -11.71 -5.23
C GLY A 717 16.19 -10.65 -4.36
N VAL A 718 16.53 -11.01 -3.11
CA VAL A 718 17.20 -10.12 -2.15
C VAL A 718 18.73 -10.14 -2.29
N LEU A 719 19.31 -11.17 -2.90
CA LEU A 719 20.75 -11.31 -3.03
C LEU A 719 21.32 -10.34 -4.09
N PRO A 720 22.40 -9.60 -3.78
CA PRO A 720 23.05 -8.75 -4.76
C PRO A 720 23.74 -9.61 -5.82
N LYS A 721 23.73 -9.16 -7.09
CA LYS A 721 24.38 -9.87 -8.23
C LYS A 721 25.90 -10.06 -8.11
N THR A 722 26.51 -9.54 -7.05
CA THR A 722 27.94 -9.71 -6.71
C THR A 722 28.16 -10.61 -5.49
N PHE A 723 27.11 -11.26 -4.98
CA PHE A 723 27.21 -12.20 -3.86
C PHE A 723 28.04 -13.41 -4.26
N MET A 724 29.03 -13.76 -3.42
CA MET A 724 30.01 -14.83 -3.64
C MET A 724 30.62 -14.85 -5.06
N LYS A 725 30.94 -13.67 -5.60
CA LYS A 725 31.44 -13.48 -6.99
C LYS A 725 32.75 -14.22 -7.33
N ASP A 726 33.50 -14.71 -6.34
CA ASP A 726 34.76 -15.43 -6.53
C ASP A 726 34.60 -16.95 -6.33
N SER A 727 33.37 -17.44 -6.16
CA SER A 727 33.03 -18.86 -6.06
C SER A 727 32.62 -19.49 -7.38
N THR A 728 32.72 -20.81 -7.47
CA THR A 728 32.02 -21.55 -8.53
C THR A 728 30.54 -21.62 -8.17
N SER A 729 29.66 -21.34 -9.13
CA SER A 729 28.20 -21.43 -8.95
C SER A 729 27.55 -22.37 -9.97
N GLN A 730 26.55 -23.11 -9.52
CA GLN A 730 25.72 -23.98 -10.35
C GLN A 730 24.24 -23.80 -9.97
N PRO A 731 23.39 -23.29 -10.87
CA PRO A 731 21.94 -23.29 -10.66
C PRO A 731 21.38 -24.72 -10.79
N VAL A 732 20.39 -25.03 -9.98
CA VAL A 732 19.68 -26.31 -10.00
C VAL A 732 18.16 -26.07 -9.93
N TRP A 733 17.44 -26.60 -10.89
CA TRP A 733 16.00 -26.44 -11.05
C TRP A 733 15.22 -27.48 -10.25
N LEU A 734 14.43 -27.02 -9.27
CA LEU A 734 13.39 -27.82 -8.65
C LEU A 734 12.15 -27.81 -9.54
N MET A 735 11.87 -28.95 -10.15
CA MET A 735 10.70 -29.18 -10.99
C MET A 735 9.63 -29.91 -10.18
N PHE A 736 8.54 -29.23 -9.84
CA PHE A 736 7.45 -29.79 -9.03
C PHE A 736 6.38 -30.47 -9.91
N ASN A 737 5.69 -31.47 -9.34
CA ASN A 737 4.52 -32.10 -9.93
C ASN A 737 3.38 -31.07 -10.04
N GLU A 738 2.81 -30.92 -11.24
CA GLU A 738 1.76 -29.93 -11.53
C GLU A 738 0.58 -30.08 -10.57
N GLU A 739 0.10 -31.31 -10.31
CA GLU A 739 -1.06 -31.57 -9.47
C GLU A 739 -0.84 -31.09 -8.02
N SER A 740 0.35 -31.31 -7.47
CA SER A 740 0.71 -30.85 -6.13
C SER A 740 0.72 -29.31 -6.02
N ILE A 741 1.26 -28.63 -7.04
CA ILE A 741 1.27 -27.16 -7.13
C ILE A 741 -0.14 -26.62 -7.40
N ARG A 742 -0.95 -27.32 -8.20
CA ARG A 742 -2.36 -26.97 -8.48
C ARG A 742 -3.22 -27.12 -7.22
N SER A 743 -2.95 -28.14 -6.39
CA SER A 743 -3.54 -28.32 -5.06
C SER A 743 -3.18 -27.17 -4.11
N ARG A 744 -1.91 -26.74 -4.05
CA ARG A 744 -1.50 -25.54 -3.30
C ARG A 744 -2.16 -24.26 -3.85
N LYS A 745 -2.29 -24.11 -5.18
CA LYS A 745 -2.92 -22.95 -5.85
C LYS A 745 -4.44 -22.87 -5.66
N LYS A 746 -5.15 -23.99 -5.50
CA LYS A 746 -6.62 -24.01 -5.23
C LYS A 746 -7.03 -23.22 -3.97
N ARG A 747 -6.07 -22.78 -3.13
CA ARG A 747 -6.30 -22.01 -1.89
C ARG A 747 -5.61 -20.63 -1.86
N VAL A 748 -5.08 -20.13 -2.99
CA VAL A 748 -4.47 -18.79 -3.07
C VAL A 748 -4.73 -18.19 -4.47
N LYS A 749 -5.10 -16.90 -4.57
CA LYS A 749 -5.12 -16.20 -5.87
C LYS A 749 -3.71 -16.18 -6.49
N ALA A 750 -3.65 -15.98 -7.80
CA ALA A 750 -2.50 -16.35 -8.62
C ALA A 750 -1.16 -15.68 -8.23
N HIS A 751 -0.07 -16.31 -8.67
CA HIS A 751 1.36 -15.92 -8.61
C HIS A 751 2.21 -16.42 -7.43
N SER A 752 1.66 -16.89 -6.29
CA SER A 752 2.49 -17.29 -5.13
C SER A 752 3.31 -18.58 -5.29
N TYR A 753 2.94 -19.49 -6.20
CA TYR A 753 3.63 -20.78 -6.39
C TYR A 753 3.99 -21.03 -7.86
N SER A 754 5.24 -21.39 -8.11
CA SER A 754 5.74 -21.83 -9.43
C SER A 754 5.81 -23.35 -9.49
N GLN A 755 5.71 -23.92 -10.69
CA GLN A 755 6.06 -25.33 -10.92
C GLN A 755 7.58 -25.54 -11.02
N ARG A 756 8.33 -24.47 -11.29
CA ARG A 756 9.79 -24.46 -11.40
C ARG A 756 10.38 -23.42 -10.47
N MET A 757 11.29 -23.83 -9.58
CA MET A 757 12.05 -22.92 -8.73
C MET A 757 13.55 -23.21 -8.89
N GLU A 758 14.41 -22.25 -8.53
CA GLU A 758 15.86 -22.30 -8.75
C GLU A 758 16.56 -22.21 -7.39
N PHE A 759 17.48 -23.13 -7.09
CA PHE A 759 18.48 -22.93 -6.02
C PHE A 759 19.87 -22.90 -6.63
N THR A 760 20.74 -22.04 -6.12
CA THR A 760 22.13 -21.94 -6.57
C THR A 760 23.04 -22.62 -5.57
N LEU A 761 23.77 -23.62 -6.04
CA LEU A 761 24.92 -24.17 -5.35
C LEU A 761 26.11 -23.24 -5.52
N TYR A 762 26.83 -22.96 -4.44
CA TYR A 762 28.09 -22.22 -4.44
C TYR A 762 29.18 -22.97 -3.68
N SER A 763 30.40 -22.99 -4.22
CA SER A 763 31.55 -23.71 -3.66
C SER A 763 32.90 -23.13 -4.11
N ASP A 764 33.98 -23.51 -3.43
CA ASP A 764 35.35 -23.12 -3.78
C ASP A 764 35.78 -23.68 -5.15
N LYS A 765 35.39 -24.93 -5.44
CA LYS A 765 35.70 -25.67 -6.65
C LYS A 765 34.42 -26.03 -7.42
N ALA A 766 34.56 -26.48 -8.66
CA ALA A 766 33.47 -27.06 -9.42
C ALA A 766 32.88 -28.29 -8.72
N LEU A 767 31.57 -28.49 -8.83
CA LEU A 767 30.83 -29.53 -8.10
C LEU A 767 31.39 -30.94 -8.35
N SER A 768 31.81 -31.23 -9.58
CA SER A 768 32.44 -32.50 -10.00
C SER A 768 33.88 -32.71 -9.47
N VAL A 769 34.43 -31.74 -8.74
CA VAL A 769 35.71 -31.83 -8.02
C VAL A 769 35.47 -31.85 -6.52
N LEU A 770 34.46 -31.11 -6.05
CA LEU A 770 34.06 -31.09 -4.64
C LEU A 770 33.44 -32.43 -4.20
N LEU A 771 32.68 -33.09 -5.08
CA LEU A 771 31.82 -34.23 -4.76
C LEU A 771 31.83 -35.30 -5.86
N PRO A 772 31.54 -36.56 -5.51
CA PRO A 772 31.45 -37.64 -6.48
C PRO A 772 30.16 -37.53 -7.30
N ASP A 773 30.27 -37.65 -8.62
CA ASP A 773 29.10 -37.79 -9.49
C ASP A 773 28.51 -39.19 -9.35
N LYS A 774 27.21 -39.28 -9.05
CA LYS A 774 26.50 -40.53 -8.76
C LYS A 774 25.01 -40.41 -9.07
N PRO A 775 24.29 -41.52 -9.27
CA PRO A 775 22.84 -41.49 -9.40
C PRO A 775 22.17 -40.84 -8.18
N ARG A 776 21.11 -40.08 -8.43
CA ARG A 776 20.19 -39.58 -7.40
C ARG A 776 19.48 -40.74 -6.69
N ALA A 777 19.10 -40.54 -5.42
CA ALA A 777 18.65 -41.62 -4.54
C ALA A 777 17.13 -41.83 -4.53
N ILE A 778 16.36 -40.77 -4.77
CA ILE A 778 14.89 -40.72 -4.71
C ILE A 778 14.33 -40.29 -6.07
N TYR A 779 14.98 -39.33 -6.72
CA TYR A 779 14.58 -38.80 -8.03
C TYR A 779 15.44 -39.39 -9.17
N SER A 780 14.99 -39.25 -10.41
CA SER A 780 15.80 -39.64 -11.58
C SER A 780 16.90 -38.62 -11.86
N GLY A 781 18.11 -39.09 -12.20
CA GLY A 781 19.23 -38.25 -12.64
C GLY A 781 20.53 -38.55 -11.90
N TRP A 782 21.47 -37.60 -11.96
CA TRP A 782 22.77 -37.68 -11.31
C TRP A 782 23.02 -36.45 -10.42
N SER A 783 23.89 -36.57 -9.42
CA SER A 783 24.19 -35.50 -8.45
C SER A 783 24.75 -34.24 -9.12
N SER A 784 25.52 -34.38 -10.21
CA SER A 784 25.99 -33.28 -11.05
C SER A 784 24.91 -32.54 -11.85
N GLY A 785 23.69 -33.09 -11.97
CA GLY A 785 22.63 -32.57 -12.82
C GLY A 785 22.01 -31.25 -12.34
N ASP A 786 21.65 -30.39 -13.28
CA ASP A 786 21.03 -29.07 -13.08
C ASP A 786 19.51 -29.10 -12.84
N ALA A 787 18.92 -30.29 -12.62
CA ALA A 787 17.50 -30.44 -12.31
C ALA A 787 17.24 -31.57 -11.27
N ILE A 788 16.16 -31.39 -10.50
CA ILE A 788 15.57 -32.38 -9.58
C ILE A 788 14.05 -32.38 -9.79
N GLY A 789 13.44 -33.54 -10.06
CA GLY A 789 11.99 -33.66 -10.16
C GLY A 789 11.49 -35.00 -10.72
N PHE A 790 10.18 -35.20 -10.83
CA PHE A 790 9.13 -34.26 -10.40
C PHE A 790 8.86 -34.35 -8.89
N VAL A 791 9.08 -33.24 -8.17
CA VAL A 791 8.89 -33.14 -6.71
C VAL A 791 7.42 -32.97 -6.36
N THR A 792 6.86 -33.83 -5.50
CA THR A 792 5.53 -33.62 -4.94
C THR A 792 5.60 -32.54 -3.86
N ALA A 793 5.00 -31.38 -4.10
CA ALA A 793 5.01 -30.27 -3.15
C ALA A 793 4.28 -30.62 -1.84
N LEU A 794 4.83 -30.18 -0.72
CA LEU A 794 4.24 -30.33 0.62
C LEU A 794 2.80 -29.77 0.63
N PRO A 795 1.78 -30.54 1.06
CA PRO A 795 0.39 -30.13 1.02
C PRO A 795 0.10 -29.04 2.08
N ALA A 796 -0.89 -28.19 1.80
CA ALA A 796 -1.26 -27.08 2.71
C ALA A 796 -1.82 -27.55 4.08
N THR A 797 -2.16 -28.84 4.22
CA THR A 797 -2.53 -29.48 5.49
C THR A 797 -1.32 -29.88 6.35
N GLY A 798 -0.14 -30.02 5.74
CA GLY A 798 1.12 -30.31 6.45
C GLY A 798 1.87 -29.06 6.90
N LEU A 799 1.30 -27.87 6.73
CA LEU A 799 1.89 -26.60 7.17
C LEU A 799 1.62 -26.34 8.66
N TRP A 800 2.62 -25.82 9.37
CA TRP A 800 2.41 -25.28 10.71
C TRP A 800 1.38 -24.14 10.69
N LYS A 801 0.37 -24.26 11.55
CA LYS A 801 -0.57 -23.20 11.88
C LYS A 801 -0.53 -22.89 13.38
N MET A 802 -0.95 -21.70 13.74
CA MET A 802 -1.19 -21.25 15.12
C MET A 802 -1.90 -19.90 15.11
N ALA A 803 -2.41 -19.47 16.27
CA ALA A 803 -2.93 -18.11 16.45
C ALA A 803 -1.86 -17.05 16.15
N ARG A 804 -2.29 -15.83 15.80
CA ARG A 804 -1.38 -14.74 15.40
C ARG A 804 -0.32 -14.42 16.47
N LYS A 805 -0.68 -14.49 17.76
CA LYS A 805 0.20 -14.26 18.91
C LYS A 805 1.40 -15.22 18.91
N ASP A 806 1.14 -16.53 18.91
CA ASP A 806 2.16 -17.58 18.84
C ASP A 806 3.10 -17.39 17.63
N LYS A 807 2.56 -17.03 16.46
CA LYS A 807 3.36 -16.81 15.25
C LYS A 807 4.30 -15.60 15.38
N VAL A 808 3.86 -14.53 16.04
CA VAL A 808 4.69 -13.34 16.31
C VAL A 808 5.78 -13.65 17.33
N GLU A 809 5.49 -14.46 18.34
CA GLU A 809 6.49 -14.96 19.29
C GLU A 809 7.52 -15.87 18.61
N LEU A 810 7.07 -16.79 17.75
CA LEU A 810 7.89 -17.77 17.05
C LEU A 810 8.81 -17.11 16.01
N LEU A 811 8.27 -16.30 15.10
CA LEU A 811 9.08 -15.63 14.07
C LEU A 811 9.88 -14.46 14.65
N GLY A 812 9.39 -13.85 15.72
CA GLY A 812 9.84 -12.54 16.22
C GLY A 812 9.14 -11.39 15.48
N GLU A 813 8.82 -10.33 16.21
CA GLU A 813 8.08 -9.15 15.72
C GLU A 813 8.66 -8.57 14.42
N LYS A 814 10.00 -8.40 14.35
CA LYS A 814 10.71 -7.85 13.18
C LYS A 814 10.63 -8.73 11.91
N ARG A 815 10.12 -9.95 12.02
CA ARG A 815 9.95 -10.93 10.92
C ARG A 815 8.49 -11.15 10.55
N CYS A 816 7.56 -10.53 11.28
CA CYS A 816 6.15 -10.53 10.95
C CYS A 816 5.77 -9.29 10.13
N VAL A 817 4.76 -9.44 9.29
CA VAL A 817 4.17 -8.34 8.53
C VAL A 817 3.11 -7.68 9.42
N ALA A 818 3.15 -6.36 9.59
CA ALA A 818 2.04 -5.66 10.24
C ALA A 818 0.74 -5.92 9.46
N LEU A 819 -0.29 -6.41 10.14
CA LEU A 819 -1.61 -6.61 9.53
C LEU A 819 -2.29 -5.24 9.40
N PRO A 820 -2.89 -4.90 8.25
CA PRO A 820 -3.89 -3.82 8.17
C PRO A 820 -5.12 -4.14 9.01
N GLU A 821 -5.93 -3.12 9.30
CA GLU A 821 -7.18 -3.20 10.06
C GLU A 821 -8.08 -4.37 9.63
N VAL A 822 -8.19 -5.38 10.50
CA VAL A 822 -9.17 -6.47 10.44
C VAL A 822 -9.54 -6.84 11.88
N ASP A 823 -10.81 -7.21 12.12
CA ASP A 823 -11.37 -7.50 13.44
C ASP A 823 -10.45 -8.37 14.33
N PRO A 824 -9.98 -7.86 15.48
CA PRO A 824 -9.16 -8.60 16.43
C PRO A 824 -9.80 -9.89 16.95
N LYS A 825 -11.14 -9.97 17.09
CA LYS A 825 -11.82 -11.21 17.51
C LYS A 825 -11.72 -12.28 16.42
N ALA A 826 -11.94 -11.90 15.16
CA ALA A 826 -11.76 -12.79 14.01
C ALA A 826 -10.30 -13.23 13.78
N ILE A 827 -9.30 -12.52 14.33
CA ILE A 827 -7.88 -12.91 14.28
C ILE A 827 -7.45 -13.77 15.48
N ALA A 828 -8.01 -13.54 16.67
CA ALA A 828 -7.58 -14.21 17.90
C ALA A 828 -7.82 -15.73 17.86
N GLU A 829 -8.95 -16.16 17.29
CA GLU A 829 -9.34 -17.57 17.19
C GLU A 829 -8.91 -18.23 15.86
N HIS A 830 -8.55 -17.45 14.84
CA HIS A 830 -8.22 -17.98 13.52
C HIS A 830 -6.74 -18.39 13.43
N GLU A 831 -6.46 -19.69 13.40
CA GLU A 831 -5.11 -20.18 13.11
C GLU A 831 -4.67 -19.80 11.69
N GLU A 832 -3.45 -19.28 11.53
CA GLU A 832 -2.87 -18.96 10.22
C GLU A 832 -1.53 -19.68 9.98
N THR A 833 -1.17 -19.88 8.71
CA THR A 833 0.07 -20.58 8.36
C THR A 833 1.30 -19.75 8.70
N VAL A 834 2.29 -20.38 9.35
CA VAL A 834 3.56 -19.74 9.75
C VAL A 834 4.49 -19.63 8.54
N PHE A 835 4.84 -20.78 7.95
CA PHE A 835 5.81 -20.91 6.86
C PHE A 835 5.10 -21.22 5.53
N SER A 836 4.22 -20.33 5.10
CA SER A 836 3.32 -20.52 3.94
C SER A 836 4.02 -20.86 2.62
N THR A 837 5.27 -20.40 2.40
CA THR A 837 6.08 -20.74 1.23
C THR A 837 6.77 -22.09 1.29
N SER A 838 6.74 -22.80 2.44
CA SER A 838 7.31 -24.14 2.55
C SER A 838 6.56 -25.12 1.63
N ILE A 839 7.18 -25.47 0.50
CA ILE A 839 6.68 -26.46 -0.46
C ILE A 839 7.62 -27.65 -0.64
N SER A 840 8.86 -27.55 -0.17
CA SER A 840 9.88 -28.60 -0.25
C SER A 840 9.54 -29.73 0.74
N PRO A 841 9.23 -30.96 0.28
CA PRO A 841 8.97 -32.09 1.16
C PRO A 841 10.27 -32.61 1.80
N SER A 842 10.17 -33.40 2.86
CA SER A 842 11.34 -34.02 3.51
C SER A 842 12.16 -34.87 2.54
N GLU A 843 11.49 -35.48 1.56
CA GLU A 843 12.05 -36.36 0.54
C GLU A 843 12.92 -35.60 -0.48
N LEU A 844 12.65 -34.31 -0.71
CA LEU A 844 13.57 -33.45 -1.46
C LEU A 844 14.83 -33.19 -0.63
N TYR A 845 14.70 -32.85 0.65
CA TYR A 845 15.85 -32.62 1.52
C TYR A 845 16.70 -33.89 1.73
N GLN A 846 16.06 -35.08 1.78
CA GLN A 846 16.77 -36.37 1.77
C GLN A 846 17.57 -36.56 0.48
N GLU A 847 17.03 -36.17 -0.68
CA GLU A 847 17.80 -36.15 -1.93
C GLU A 847 18.95 -35.15 -1.87
N LEU A 848 18.79 -33.94 -1.30
CA LEU A 848 19.92 -32.99 -1.19
C LEU A 848 21.06 -33.57 -0.31
N VAL A 849 20.74 -34.18 0.83
CA VAL A 849 21.71 -34.88 1.68
C VAL A 849 22.39 -36.03 0.92
N ALA A 850 21.59 -36.84 0.22
CA ALA A 850 22.08 -38.00 -0.51
C ALA A 850 22.93 -37.59 -1.73
N SER A 851 22.37 -36.85 -2.69
CA SER A 851 23.04 -36.35 -3.90
C SER A 851 24.37 -35.67 -3.57
N TYR A 852 24.39 -34.76 -2.58
CA TYR A 852 25.58 -33.96 -2.27
C TYR A 852 26.47 -34.53 -1.17
N CYS A 853 26.24 -35.77 -0.72
CA CYS A 853 27.05 -36.45 0.31
C CYS A 853 27.27 -35.59 1.58
N ALA A 854 26.22 -34.95 2.08
CA ALA A 854 26.34 -34.03 3.21
C ALA A 854 26.75 -34.80 4.49
N ALA A 855 27.96 -34.55 5.00
CA ALA A 855 28.44 -35.11 6.26
C ALA A 855 27.77 -34.44 7.47
N ALA A 856 27.50 -33.14 7.33
CA ALA A 856 26.56 -32.40 8.17
C ALA A 856 25.87 -31.29 7.37
N VAL A 857 24.77 -30.79 7.92
CA VAL A 857 23.98 -29.67 7.40
C VAL A 857 24.00 -28.51 8.39
N VAL A 858 24.10 -27.28 7.92
CA VAL A 858 23.82 -26.06 8.70
C VAL A 858 22.65 -25.36 8.02
N ASP A 859 21.46 -25.47 8.61
CA ASP A 859 20.24 -24.90 8.07
C ASP A 859 19.95 -23.55 8.74
N LEU A 860 20.02 -22.49 7.94
CA LEU A 860 19.82 -21.10 8.36
C LEU A 860 18.37 -20.65 8.22
N SER A 861 17.48 -21.54 7.75
CA SER A 861 16.05 -21.30 7.58
C SER A 861 15.23 -22.58 7.84
N PRO A 862 15.35 -23.21 9.04
CA PRO A 862 14.80 -24.55 9.30
C PRO A 862 13.27 -24.63 9.27
N ALA A 863 12.58 -23.48 9.33
CA ALA A 863 11.13 -23.37 9.23
C ALA A 863 10.39 -24.37 10.14
N GLN A 864 9.55 -25.23 9.55
CA GLN A 864 8.81 -26.30 10.23
C GLN A 864 9.55 -27.65 10.31
N GLY A 865 10.84 -27.68 9.93
CA GLY A 865 11.74 -28.80 10.19
C GLY A 865 11.83 -29.87 9.10
N GLU A 866 11.34 -29.67 7.88
CA GLU A 866 11.40 -30.72 6.84
C GLU A 866 12.83 -31.19 6.52
N PHE A 867 13.82 -30.28 6.56
CA PHE A 867 15.25 -30.63 6.46
C PHE A 867 15.72 -31.39 7.71
N CYS A 868 15.29 -30.99 8.91
CA CYS A 868 15.62 -31.72 10.14
C CYS A 868 15.06 -33.16 10.14
N LYS A 869 13.84 -33.38 9.63
CA LYS A 869 13.27 -34.72 9.42
C LYS A 869 14.10 -35.53 8.42
N ALA A 870 14.53 -34.92 7.33
CA ALA A 870 15.40 -35.56 6.34
C ALA A 870 16.74 -36.00 6.94
N CYS A 871 17.41 -35.12 7.69
CA CYS A 871 18.66 -35.42 8.37
C CYS A 871 18.50 -36.47 9.48
N LEU A 872 17.36 -36.50 10.17
CA LEU A 872 17.02 -37.59 11.09
C LEU A 872 16.85 -38.93 10.35
N ALA A 873 16.14 -38.95 9.22
CA ALA A 873 15.97 -40.15 8.41
C ALA A 873 17.31 -40.70 7.86
N SER A 874 18.22 -39.82 7.43
CA SER A 874 19.57 -40.18 6.96
C SER A 874 20.60 -40.38 8.08
N ARG A 875 20.27 -40.02 9.33
CA ARG A 875 21.19 -39.94 10.49
C ARG A 875 22.38 -38.99 10.27
N THR A 876 22.19 -37.96 9.44
CA THR A 876 23.14 -36.86 9.22
C THR A 876 23.02 -35.83 10.34
N LYS A 877 24.14 -35.30 10.84
CA LYS A 877 24.10 -34.17 11.78
C LYS A 877 23.53 -32.92 11.10
N ILE A 878 22.63 -32.21 11.76
CA ILE A 878 22.11 -30.91 11.32
C ILE A 878 22.12 -29.90 12.46
N VAL A 879 22.53 -28.67 12.15
CA VAL A 879 22.43 -27.53 13.06
C VAL A 879 21.33 -26.61 12.54
N ALA A 880 20.29 -26.40 13.34
CA ALA A 880 19.10 -25.66 12.97
C ALA A 880 19.13 -24.26 13.63
N VAL A 881 19.46 -23.23 12.85
CA VAL A 881 19.55 -21.85 13.34
C VAL A 881 18.15 -21.24 13.32
N CYS A 882 17.55 -21.15 14.50
CA CYS A 882 16.16 -20.73 14.71
C CYS A 882 16.11 -19.22 15.05
N GLY A 883 15.13 -18.50 14.49
CA GLY A 883 15.05 -17.04 14.64
C GLY A 883 14.77 -16.56 16.07
N THR A 884 14.17 -17.41 16.90
CA THR A 884 13.86 -17.17 18.31
C THR A 884 14.03 -18.45 19.13
N GLU A 885 14.07 -18.32 20.45
CA GLU A 885 14.06 -19.48 21.37
C GLU A 885 12.70 -20.21 21.36
N SER A 886 11.58 -19.51 21.16
CA SER A 886 10.25 -20.12 20.98
C SER A 886 10.22 -21.00 19.72
N HIS A 887 10.82 -20.55 18.62
CA HIS A 887 11.01 -21.35 17.41
C HIS A 887 11.86 -22.60 17.67
N ALA A 888 13.01 -22.47 18.33
CA ALA A 888 13.86 -23.60 18.68
C ALA A 888 13.13 -24.64 19.54
N SER A 889 12.47 -24.19 20.61
CA SER A 889 11.74 -25.04 21.56
C SER A 889 10.55 -25.76 20.92
N ARG A 890 9.75 -25.07 20.08
CA ARG A 890 8.60 -25.66 19.40
C ARG A 890 9.01 -26.60 18.25
N LEU A 891 10.14 -26.31 17.59
CA LEU A 891 10.75 -27.20 16.59
C LEU A 891 11.29 -28.49 17.22
N GLU A 892 11.96 -28.41 18.37
CA GLU A 892 12.43 -29.59 19.12
C GLU A 892 11.27 -30.50 19.53
N LEU A 893 10.14 -29.93 19.97
CA LEU A 893 8.92 -30.69 20.27
C LEU A 893 8.32 -31.37 19.03
N VAL A 894 8.15 -30.66 17.92
CA VAL A 894 7.59 -31.23 16.68
C VAL A 894 8.46 -32.36 16.12
N LEU A 895 9.78 -32.23 16.21
CA LEU A 895 10.71 -33.30 15.80
C LEU A 895 10.72 -34.46 16.81
N THR A 896 10.53 -34.18 18.10
CA THR A 896 10.36 -35.21 19.14
C THR A 896 9.12 -36.05 18.86
N ASP A 897 8.00 -35.41 18.53
CA ASP A 897 6.74 -36.10 18.27
C ASP A 897 6.75 -36.84 16.92
N HIS A 898 7.46 -36.31 15.92
CA HIS A 898 7.75 -37.06 14.69
C HIS A 898 8.53 -38.36 14.98
N ILE A 899 9.64 -38.28 15.73
CA ILE A 899 10.42 -39.48 16.09
C ILE A 899 9.60 -40.43 16.98
N LEU A 900 8.73 -39.94 17.86
CA LEU A 900 7.83 -40.78 18.66
C LEU A 900 6.87 -41.60 17.77
N GLY A 901 6.37 -41.01 16.68
CA GLY A 901 5.66 -41.73 15.63
C GLY A 901 6.54 -42.77 14.91
N GLU A 902 7.78 -42.43 14.59
CA GLU A 902 8.75 -43.35 13.95
C GLU A 902 9.17 -44.52 14.85
N LEU A 903 9.28 -44.32 16.17
CA LEU A 903 9.49 -45.43 17.13
C LEU A 903 8.37 -46.47 17.02
N SER A 904 7.13 -46.01 16.80
CA SER A 904 5.92 -46.85 16.78
C SER A 904 5.61 -47.44 15.40
N ARG A 905 6.25 -46.96 14.33
CA ARG A 905 5.93 -47.30 12.93
C ARG A 905 6.74 -48.49 12.43
N GLU A 906 6.07 -49.62 12.19
CA GLU A 906 6.70 -50.79 11.53
C GLU A 906 7.38 -50.39 10.21
N GLY A 907 8.59 -50.90 9.99
CA GLY A 907 9.43 -50.55 8.84
C GLY A 907 10.28 -49.28 9.00
N SER A 908 10.08 -48.48 10.06
CA SER A 908 10.97 -47.35 10.35
C SER A 908 12.37 -47.80 10.79
N THR A 909 13.40 -47.03 10.42
CA THR A 909 14.78 -47.22 10.92
C THR A 909 14.92 -46.89 12.41
N TYR A 910 13.89 -46.32 13.03
CA TYR A 910 13.79 -46.07 14.46
C TYR A 910 12.85 -47.04 15.21
N PHE A 911 12.19 -47.96 14.50
CA PHE A 911 11.12 -48.80 15.06
C PHE A 911 11.55 -49.58 16.31
N ARG A 912 10.71 -49.55 17.35
CA ARG A 912 10.84 -50.32 18.59
C ARG A 912 9.51 -51.02 18.90
N PRO A 913 9.44 -52.36 18.82
CA PRO A 913 8.23 -53.13 19.14
C PRO A 913 7.66 -52.84 20.53
N GLU A 914 8.53 -52.45 21.47
CA GLU A 914 8.18 -52.09 22.85
C GLU A 914 7.43 -50.75 23.01
N SER A 915 7.38 -49.93 21.95
CA SER A 915 6.71 -48.62 21.95
C SER A 915 5.29 -48.64 21.39
N VAL A 916 4.93 -49.72 20.67
CA VAL A 916 3.55 -49.98 20.28
C VAL A 916 2.77 -50.41 21.51
N ALA A 917 1.74 -49.64 21.89
CA ALA A 917 0.87 -49.99 23.00
C ALA A 917 0.16 -51.33 22.70
N LYS A 918 0.35 -52.32 23.59
CA LYS A 918 -0.42 -53.57 23.54
C LYS A 918 -1.83 -53.33 24.07
N GLU A 919 -2.75 -53.02 23.18
CA GLU A 919 -4.17 -53.06 23.51
C GLU A 919 -4.56 -54.49 23.92
N GLY A 920 -4.97 -54.67 25.18
CA GLY A 920 -5.60 -55.92 25.64
C GLY A 920 -4.85 -56.79 26.65
N GLU A 921 -4.20 -56.23 27.68
CA GLU A 921 -3.97 -57.00 28.92
C GLU A 921 -3.87 -56.17 30.21
N GLU A 922 -5.00 -55.62 30.68
CA GLU A 922 -5.18 -55.26 32.10
C GLU A 922 -6.54 -55.75 32.64
N SER A 923 -6.65 -55.86 33.96
CA SER A 923 -7.86 -56.20 34.73
C SER A 923 -8.40 -57.65 34.71
N LYS A 924 -7.56 -58.63 35.09
CA LYS A 924 -8.03 -59.68 36.03
C LYS A 924 -7.03 -59.93 37.16
N GLY A 925 -7.51 -59.75 38.40
CA GLY A 925 -6.76 -60.06 39.61
C GLY A 925 -6.49 -61.57 39.74
N GLY A 926 -5.30 -61.92 40.23
CA GLY A 926 -4.78 -63.28 40.16
C GLY A 926 -5.25 -64.24 41.25
N LYS A 927 -5.01 -65.54 41.02
CA LYS A 927 -4.91 -66.58 42.06
C LYS A 927 -4.18 -67.81 41.54
N GLY A 928 -3.27 -68.35 42.37
CA GLY A 928 -2.98 -69.77 42.51
C GLY A 928 -2.52 -70.61 41.30
N LYS A 929 -1.21 -70.89 41.28
CA LYS A 929 -0.60 -72.25 41.31
C LYS A 929 -0.77 -73.26 40.15
N ASP A 930 0.32 -74.02 40.00
CA ASP A 930 0.43 -75.44 39.60
C ASP A 930 0.00 -75.88 38.18
N GLY A 931 0.97 -75.88 37.25
CA GLY A 931 1.47 -77.14 36.66
C GLY A 931 0.94 -77.64 35.30
N ALA A 932 1.90 -78.01 34.42
CA ALA A 932 1.76 -78.91 33.25
C ALA A 932 0.88 -78.40 32.07
N GLU A 933 1.01 -78.86 30.81
CA GLU A 933 2.04 -79.72 30.20
C GLU A 933 2.31 -79.36 28.72
N GLU A 934 3.30 -80.05 28.15
CA GLU A 934 3.86 -80.07 26.79
C GLU A 934 2.97 -79.91 25.52
N LYS A 935 3.71 -79.65 24.41
CA LYS A 935 3.48 -80.09 23.00
C LYS A 935 2.43 -79.35 22.13
N SER A 936 2.61 -79.18 20.81
CA SER A 936 3.85 -79.23 20.01
C SER A 936 3.73 -78.71 18.56
N LYS A 937 4.79 -78.03 18.09
CA LYS A 937 5.43 -78.13 16.74
C LYS A 937 4.60 -78.00 15.43
N LYS A 938 4.99 -76.99 14.63
CA LYS A 938 5.18 -77.02 13.14
C LYS A 938 3.90 -77.18 12.27
N LYS A 939 3.85 -76.83 10.98
CA LYS A 939 4.76 -76.18 10.00
C LYS A 939 3.79 -75.41 9.04
N LYS A 940 3.98 -74.13 8.71
CA LYS A 940 4.84 -73.55 7.64
C LYS A 940 4.44 -73.96 6.20
N ILE A 941 4.33 -72.94 5.32
CA ILE A 941 4.34 -72.93 3.83
C ILE A 941 2.97 -72.64 3.14
N ASP A 942 2.99 -71.52 2.39
CA ASP A 942 2.05 -70.95 1.37
C ASP A 942 1.97 -71.82 0.07
N PRO A 943 1.37 -71.45 -1.09
CA PRO A 943 0.82 -70.15 -1.52
C PRO A 943 -0.47 -70.17 -2.39
N ASP A 944 -0.77 -69.00 -2.97
CA ASP A 944 -1.64 -68.67 -4.12
C ASP A 944 -2.37 -69.76 -4.93
N ALA A 945 -3.65 -69.51 -5.20
CA ALA A 945 -4.26 -69.69 -6.54
C ALA A 945 -5.52 -68.82 -6.74
N LYS A 946 -5.72 -68.28 -7.96
CA LYS A 946 -6.90 -67.48 -8.35
C LYS A 946 -7.97 -68.30 -9.09
N ALA A 947 -9.23 -68.26 -8.65
CA ALA A 947 -10.48 -68.39 -9.44
C ALA A 947 -11.71 -68.53 -8.48
N GLY A 948 -12.95 -68.18 -8.84
CA GLY A 948 -13.45 -67.48 -10.03
C GLY A 948 -15.00 -67.49 -10.12
N ALA A 949 -15.57 -66.45 -10.73
CA ALA A 949 -16.93 -66.34 -11.31
C ALA A 949 -18.20 -66.79 -10.52
N LYS A 950 -18.97 -65.76 -10.13
CA LYS A 950 -20.43 -65.72 -9.86
C LYS A 950 -21.31 -66.64 -10.75
N LYS A 951 -22.46 -67.14 -10.23
CA LYS A 951 -23.53 -67.74 -11.06
C LYS A 951 -24.97 -67.58 -10.51
N LYS A 952 -25.75 -66.68 -11.16
CA LYS A 952 -27.24 -66.58 -11.29
C LYS A 952 -27.50 -65.20 -11.93
N ILE A 953 -28.06 -64.97 -13.14
CA ILE A 953 -29.19 -65.58 -13.90
C ILE A 953 -30.52 -65.24 -13.19
N ARG A 954 -31.46 -64.48 -13.80
CA ARG A 954 -32.12 -64.74 -15.11
C ARG A 954 -32.84 -63.53 -15.77
N LYS A 955 -32.67 -63.34 -17.11
CA LYS A 955 -33.54 -62.67 -18.14
C LYS A 955 -33.92 -61.15 -17.98
N THR A 956 -33.64 -60.17 -18.89
CA THR A 956 -33.86 -59.90 -20.37
C THR A 956 -35.25 -59.30 -20.73
N LYS A 957 -35.48 -58.35 -21.66
CA LYS A 957 -34.72 -57.50 -22.68
C LYS A 957 -35.51 -56.13 -22.86
N LYS A 958 -35.45 -55.16 -23.80
CA LYS A 958 -34.85 -54.74 -25.13
C LYS A 958 -35.18 -53.23 -25.35
N ASN A 959 -34.48 -52.30 -26.04
CA ASN A 959 -33.13 -52.17 -26.66
C ASN A 959 -32.38 -51.00 -25.92
N ALA A 960 -31.70 -49.92 -26.39
CA ALA A 960 -31.34 -49.26 -27.68
C ALA A 960 -32.44 -48.47 -28.49
N GLU A 961 -32.15 -47.45 -29.33
CA GLU A 961 -30.89 -46.70 -29.66
C GLU A 961 -31.20 -45.29 -30.29
N GLU A 962 -30.25 -44.35 -30.17
CA GLU A 962 -29.95 -43.14 -31.00
C GLU A 962 -30.86 -41.86 -31.13
N GLU A 963 -30.15 -40.75 -31.46
CA GLU A 963 -30.52 -39.43 -32.06
C GLU A 963 -31.15 -38.25 -31.25
N GLU A 964 -31.28 -37.08 -31.91
CA GLU A 964 -31.05 -35.70 -31.40
C GLU A 964 -32.31 -34.78 -31.20
N ALA A 965 -32.05 -33.58 -30.64
CA ALA A 965 -32.71 -32.27 -30.90
C ALA A 965 -34.02 -31.83 -30.17
N GLY A 966 -34.24 -30.50 -30.12
CA GLY A 966 -35.36 -29.75 -29.48
C GLY A 966 -35.11 -29.42 -28.00
N GLU A 967 -35.20 -28.19 -27.45
CA GLU A 967 -36.01 -26.96 -27.65
C GLU A 967 -37.42 -26.94 -26.99
N ASP A 968 -37.91 -25.72 -26.68
CA ASP A 968 -39.14 -25.33 -25.95
C ASP A 968 -39.18 -25.71 -24.43
N GLY A 969 -39.86 -25.03 -23.49
CA GLY A 969 -40.61 -23.74 -23.38
C GLY A 969 -40.46 -23.20 -21.93
N GLU A 970 -40.94 -22.03 -21.46
CA GLU A 970 -42.31 -21.45 -21.50
C GLU A 970 -43.37 -22.45 -20.95
N GLU A 971 -44.21 -22.16 -19.94
CA GLU A 971 -44.67 -20.90 -19.30
C GLU A 971 -45.17 -21.12 -17.83
N ASP A 972 -45.05 -20.08 -16.97
CA ASP A 972 -46.00 -19.48 -15.99
C ASP A 972 -46.91 -20.31 -15.01
N GLU A 973 -47.94 -19.64 -14.45
CA GLU A 973 -48.83 -19.94 -13.29
C GLU A 973 -48.11 -20.00 -11.91
N GLU A 974 -48.18 -19.04 -10.97
CA GLU A 974 -49.16 -17.99 -10.57
C GLU A 974 -50.32 -18.46 -9.65
N GLU A 975 -50.79 -17.57 -8.77
CA GLU A 975 -51.97 -17.67 -7.87
C GLU A 975 -51.93 -18.70 -6.69
N GLN A 976 -52.60 -18.52 -5.52
CA GLN A 976 -53.22 -17.36 -4.86
C GLN A 976 -53.35 -17.60 -3.31
N GLU A 977 -54.02 -16.63 -2.66
CA GLU A 977 -54.48 -16.38 -1.26
C GLU A 977 -55.00 -17.57 -0.38
N ASP A 978 -55.52 -17.47 0.86
CA ASP A 978 -56.13 -16.35 1.64
C ASP A 978 -56.25 -16.66 3.18
N THR A 979 -56.65 -15.65 3.98
CA THR A 979 -57.33 -15.68 5.31
C THR A 979 -56.56 -16.07 6.60
N SER A 980 -56.93 -15.61 7.82
CA SER A 980 -57.70 -14.42 8.28
C SER A 980 -57.59 -14.11 9.81
N ALA A 981 -58.01 -12.90 10.20
CA ALA A 981 -58.72 -12.50 11.45
C ALA A 981 -58.16 -12.67 12.91
N LYS A 982 -57.79 -11.52 13.54
CA LYS A 982 -58.47 -10.80 14.69
C LYS A 982 -58.95 -11.56 15.98
N PRO A 983 -59.33 -10.88 17.11
CA PRO A 983 -58.98 -9.55 17.68
C PRO A 983 -58.86 -9.47 19.26
N LYS A 984 -58.73 -8.24 19.81
CA LYS A 984 -58.94 -7.75 21.23
C LYS A 984 -57.66 -7.70 22.12
N LYS A 985 -57.47 -6.78 23.09
CA LYS A 985 -58.33 -5.68 23.62
C LYS A 985 -57.51 -4.50 24.22
N LYS A 986 -58.09 -3.28 24.16
CA LYS A 986 -57.71 -2.00 24.85
C LYS A 986 -57.91 -2.11 26.41
N PRO A 987 -57.41 -1.20 27.31
CA PRO A 987 -57.57 0.27 27.19
C PRO A 987 -56.71 1.32 27.99
N ARG A 988 -56.56 2.54 27.38
CA ARG A 988 -56.64 3.91 27.98
C ARG A 988 -55.50 4.40 28.91
N LYS A 989 -55.25 5.71 29.12
CA LYS A 989 -55.79 7.04 28.64
C LYS A 989 -54.64 8.08 28.70
N ALA A 990 -54.42 8.98 27.73
CA ALA A 990 -54.96 10.37 27.55
C ALA A 990 -54.57 11.38 28.66
N LYS A 991 -54.41 12.70 28.44
CA LYS A 991 -54.88 13.66 27.39
C LYS A 991 -53.68 14.49 26.78
N LYS A 992 -53.75 15.19 25.62
CA LYS A 992 -54.62 16.33 25.17
C LYS A 992 -54.33 17.59 26.07
N ASP A 993 -54.03 18.84 25.64
CA ASP A 993 -54.48 19.74 24.54
C ASP A 993 -53.52 20.97 24.41
N ASP A 994 -53.53 21.90 23.43
CA ASP A 994 -53.98 22.04 22.00
C ASP A 994 -53.36 23.37 21.45
N GLU A 995 -53.30 23.59 20.12
CA GLU A 995 -53.39 24.88 19.31
C GLU A 995 -52.53 26.14 19.69
N GLU A 996 -52.29 27.21 18.89
CA GLU A 996 -52.73 27.80 17.59
C GLU A 996 -51.51 28.64 17.03
N ALA A 997 -51.10 28.61 15.74
CA ALA A 997 -51.50 29.44 14.57
C ALA A 997 -50.68 30.75 14.28
N ASP A 998 -50.72 31.21 13.00
CA ASP A 998 -50.17 32.44 12.36
C ASP A 998 -48.63 32.72 12.40
N GLY A 999 -48.00 33.46 11.45
CA GLY A 999 -48.46 33.91 10.11
C GLY A 999 -47.66 35.08 9.45
N VAL A 1000 -47.24 34.90 8.17
CA VAL A 1000 -46.97 35.95 7.12
C VAL A 1000 -45.64 36.79 7.15
N SER A 1001 -45.22 37.25 5.95
CA SER A 1001 -44.10 38.18 5.59
C SER A 1001 -42.68 37.55 5.57
N SER A 1002 -41.82 37.66 4.55
CA SER A 1002 -41.48 38.72 3.57
C SER A 1002 -40.68 39.88 4.16
N ASP A 1003 -39.34 39.87 3.99
CA ASP A 1003 -38.63 40.77 3.05
C ASP A 1003 -37.10 40.52 2.99
N MET A 1004 -36.40 41.32 2.17
CA MET A 1004 -34.97 41.27 1.81
C MET A 1004 -33.99 41.24 3.00
N TRP A 1005 -32.83 40.60 2.83
CA TRP A 1005 -31.55 41.27 2.51
C TRP A 1005 -30.48 40.25 2.05
#